data_AF-A0A5M4D4U7-F1
#
_entry.id   AF-A0A5M4D4U7-F1
#
_cell.length_a   1.000
_cell.length_b   1.000
_cell.length_c   1.000
_cell.angle_alpha   90.00
_cell.angle_beta   90.00
_cell.angle_gamma   90.00
#
_symmetry.space_group_name_H-M   'P 1'
#
loop_
_entity.id
_entity.type
_entity.pdbx_description
1 polymer ?
#
loop_
_entity_poly.entity_id
_entity_poly.type
_entity_poly.pdbx_seq_one_letter_code
_entity_poly.pdbx_strand_id
1 'polypeptide(L)'
;MRLKGISVFEQHIEKVVLAVMVCVLLGVVSMQFLYQPNMIDTGGRKVPPQAVFGELRKEVDRLRAEVNDGAPPLPEVVTPDLRGAYQQAISQQGSVPEELDIAFGPAPRIGGAIDLGPVVDGPIMAMTVPAPGNALGNAQWIAVDPYVLEENPDLASYLPPEQPYDMPGVTVSAVIDGRALQDLLREGDGEHRPIPSSWVRGGLAVLGVEAERQRQNIDGTWGPTEQVEPVPGAFKLLTAAESAKTLNPVELREVVLRAEQSADLIARPDYLPAIAGPEWLEPEKAMARDEQLARMSEVDVLRHRRSRVLDRIEQNRRRLEASPDANAPTRERGNPELVPGGGKGGGLPGQPQRDPGADQRAKEREQQREERRRQQILNTIKDLEGQVAQIEKELADKGFPVASEDRLTTPAEAERRDPLLNRGLLGNESFKVWAHDIAVEPGAVYRYRLRVRVNNPIYGKERLLDAGAGDDLELARQPYAFSEWSAWTNDVMVGKETYLFLTAGNEAKQAGDALATLGGGGAKVSAEVYHMYYGHYRRGSATLTPGDSVYTDVRLPDRLYLFDTAKVSREEAYRLAGVTPDDRRRVPNMPYPPSRAPYMPIPGNPGERDAPNPEFVKPGPQQSPEFVPYNPGGTPGGPTQAALEPEELPDGVTESPDRVTVTMDVILLDVVELPLEVPGGGARPRAVVYAYFETEGGVVEHRRVDEDTQSRAYELVRASYRLGEPDESETAATP
;
A
#
# COMPACT_ATOMS: atom_id res chain seq x y z
N MET A 1 -85.45 2.63 10.74
CA MET A 1 -84.63 1.81 9.83
C MET A 1 -83.83 0.82 10.67
N ARG A 2 -84.09 -0.48 10.54
CA ARG A 2 -83.35 -1.55 11.24
C ARG A 2 -82.15 -1.93 10.39
N LEU A 3 -80.93 -1.64 10.85
CA LEU A 3 -79.70 -2.13 10.22
C LEU A 3 -79.59 -3.64 10.48
N LYS A 4 -79.81 -4.42 9.43
CA LYS A 4 -79.62 -5.88 9.38
C LYS A 4 -78.11 -6.16 9.26
N GLY A 5 -77.61 -7.07 10.10
CA GLY A 5 -76.52 -7.96 9.72
C GLY A 5 -75.12 -7.70 10.30
N ILE A 6 -74.98 -7.21 11.54
CA ILE A 6 -73.69 -7.33 12.26
C ILE A 6 -73.82 -8.49 13.24
N SER A 7 -72.95 -9.48 13.12
CA SER A 7 -72.99 -10.67 13.97
C SER A 7 -72.65 -10.29 15.42
N VAL A 8 -73.21 -11.00 16.40
CA VAL A 8 -72.95 -10.75 17.83
C VAL A 8 -71.43 -10.82 18.15
N PHE A 9 -70.68 -11.61 17.38
CA PHE A 9 -69.23 -11.72 17.48
C PHE A 9 -68.51 -10.42 17.09
N GLU A 10 -68.98 -9.75 16.04
CA GLU A 10 -68.38 -8.53 15.51
C GLU A 10 -68.67 -7.33 16.42
N GLN A 11 -69.84 -7.31 17.08
CA GLN A 11 -70.13 -6.32 18.13
C GLN A 11 -69.22 -6.44 19.36
N HIS A 12 -68.57 -7.59 19.57
CA HIS A 12 -67.82 -7.88 20.80
C HIS A 12 -66.33 -8.12 20.55
N ILE A 13 -65.87 -8.08 19.29
CA ILE A 13 -64.48 -8.31 18.91
C ILE A 13 -63.54 -7.29 19.58
N GLU A 14 -64.00 -6.04 19.71
CA GLU A 14 -63.29 -4.98 20.42
C GLU A 14 -63.01 -5.36 21.88
N LYS A 15 -63.99 -5.96 22.57
CA LYS A 15 -63.84 -6.37 23.97
C LYS A 15 -62.87 -7.54 24.12
N VAL A 16 -62.84 -8.45 23.14
CA VAL A 16 -61.90 -9.58 23.11
C VAL A 16 -60.48 -9.07 22.89
N VAL A 17 -60.28 -8.15 21.94
CA VAL A 17 -58.97 -7.53 21.69
C VAL A 17 -58.48 -6.75 22.91
N LEU A 18 -59.36 -5.97 23.55
CA LEU A 18 -59.03 -5.25 24.78
C LEU A 18 -58.64 -6.20 25.91
N ALA A 19 -59.36 -7.30 26.10
CA ALA A 19 -59.04 -8.30 27.11
C ALA A 19 -57.68 -8.98 26.85
N VAL A 20 -57.38 -9.32 25.60
CA VAL A 20 -56.07 -9.89 25.21
C VAL A 20 -54.95 -8.89 25.47
N MET A 21 -55.12 -7.60 25.12
CA MET A 21 -54.12 -6.57 25.42
C MET A 21 -53.88 -6.41 26.92
N VAL A 22 -54.92 -6.43 27.74
CA VAL A 22 -54.78 -6.36 29.20
C VAL A 22 -54.03 -7.59 29.74
N CYS A 23 -54.31 -8.79 29.22
CA CYS A 23 -53.57 -10.00 29.60
C CYS A 23 -52.09 -9.93 29.20
N VAL A 24 -51.77 -9.43 28.00
CA VAL A 24 -50.38 -9.25 27.55
C VAL A 24 -49.68 -8.22 28.43
N LEU A 25 -50.33 -7.10 28.74
CA LEU A 25 -49.76 -6.05 29.58
C LEU A 25 -49.51 -6.55 31.01
N LEU A 26 -50.43 -7.31 31.59
CA LEU A 26 -50.22 -7.99 32.88
C LEU A 26 -49.10 -9.01 32.82
N GLY A 27 -48.93 -9.71 31.69
CA GLY A 27 -47.82 -10.63 31.46
C GLY A 27 -46.46 -9.91 31.43
N VAL A 28 -46.36 -8.79 30.71
CA VAL A 28 -45.14 -7.96 30.64
C VAL A 28 -44.81 -7.36 32.00
N VAL A 29 -45.79 -6.80 32.71
CA VAL A 29 -45.60 -6.28 34.07
C VAL A 29 -45.16 -7.41 35.01
N SER A 30 -45.75 -8.60 34.89
CA SER A 30 -45.34 -9.75 35.70
C SER A 30 -43.90 -10.18 35.39
N MET A 31 -43.49 -10.25 34.12
CA MET A 31 -42.09 -10.54 33.76
C MET A 31 -41.13 -9.46 34.25
N GLN A 32 -41.52 -8.18 34.15
CA GLN A 32 -40.64 -7.06 34.50
C GLN A 32 -40.45 -6.90 36.01
N PHE A 33 -41.45 -7.27 36.83
CA PHE A 33 -41.37 -7.10 38.29
C PHE A 33 -41.14 -8.39 39.07
N LEU A 34 -41.51 -9.57 38.55
CA LEU A 34 -41.32 -10.85 39.26
C LEU A 34 -40.08 -11.63 38.80
N TYR A 35 -39.60 -11.41 37.57
CA TYR A 35 -38.37 -12.01 37.08
C TYR A 35 -37.25 -10.97 37.19
N GLN A 36 -36.23 -11.24 38.00
CA GLN A 36 -34.99 -10.45 38.04
C GLN A 36 -33.93 -11.19 37.20
N PRO A 37 -33.88 -11.00 35.86
CA PRO A 37 -33.05 -11.83 34.97
C PRO A 37 -31.54 -11.60 35.11
N ASN A 38 -31.11 -10.52 35.79
CA ASN A 38 -29.70 -10.14 35.83
C ASN A 38 -29.09 -10.42 37.19
N MET A 39 -28.97 -11.69 37.57
CA MET A 39 -28.19 -12.10 38.75
C MET A 39 -26.78 -12.47 38.29
N ILE A 40 -25.77 -11.84 38.87
CA ILE A 40 -24.36 -12.07 38.55
C ILE A 40 -23.81 -13.11 39.54
N ASP A 41 -23.08 -14.11 39.04
CA ASP A 41 -22.44 -15.11 39.89
C ASP A 41 -21.08 -14.58 40.35
N THR A 42 -20.95 -14.30 41.65
CA THR A 42 -19.68 -13.91 42.27
C THR A 42 -19.31 -14.97 43.32
N GLY A 43 -18.38 -15.85 42.96
CA GLY A 43 -17.86 -16.87 43.89
C GLY A 43 -18.87 -17.96 44.27
N GLY A 44 -19.77 -18.34 43.37
CA GLY A 44 -20.77 -19.39 43.61
C GLY A 44 -22.04 -18.90 44.29
N ARG A 45 -22.23 -17.58 44.42
CA ARG A 45 -23.46 -16.94 44.90
C ARG A 45 -23.98 -15.97 43.86
N LYS A 46 -25.23 -16.17 43.46
CA LYS A 46 -25.97 -15.27 42.57
C LYS A 46 -26.43 -14.04 43.35
N VAL A 47 -25.91 -12.88 43.00
CA VAL A 47 -26.24 -11.59 43.63
C VAL A 47 -26.77 -10.60 42.58
N PRO A 48 -27.73 -9.73 42.94
CA PRO A 48 -28.22 -8.69 42.04
C PRO A 48 -27.12 -7.65 41.79
N PRO A 49 -27.12 -6.94 40.66
CA PRO A 49 -26.00 -6.07 40.25
C PRO A 49 -25.73 -4.94 41.26
N GLN A 50 -26.78 -4.51 41.96
CA GLN A 50 -26.73 -3.50 43.02
C GLN A 50 -25.92 -3.96 44.24
N ALA A 51 -25.87 -5.27 44.51
CA ALA A 51 -25.20 -5.87 45.65
C ALA A 51 -23.76 -6.31 45.34
N VAL A 52 -23.38 -6.36 44.06
CA VAL A 52 -22.04 -6.81 43.61
C VAL A 52 -20.94 -5.98 44.25
N PHE A 53 -21.08 -4.65 44.28
CA PHE A 53 -20.09 -3.77 44.93
C PHE A 53 -19.95 -4.01 46.43
N GLY A 54 -21.02 -4.45 47.10
CA GLY A 54 -20.98 -4.78 48.52
C GLY A 54 -20.17 -6.06 48.80
N GLU A 55 -20.33 -7.09 47.98
CA GLU A 55 -19.55 -8.33 48.09
C GLU A 55 -18.10 -8.14 47.66
N LEU A 56 -17.85 -7.40 46.56
CA LEU A 56 -16.49 -7.04 46.14
C LEU A 56 -15.74 -6.27 47.22
N ARG A 57 -16.40 -5.35 47.92
CA ARG A 57 -15.78 -4.60 49.01
C ARG A 57 -15.39 -5.50 50.18
N LYS A 58 -16.21 -6.50 50.53
CA LYS A 58 -15.87 -7.48 51.57
C LYS A 58 -14.66 -8.33 51.16
N GLU A 59 -14.57 -8.75 49.91
CA GLU A 59 -13.45 -9.55 49.42
C GLU A 59 -12.15 -8.72 49.39
N VAL A 60 -12.24 -7.45 48.97
CA VAL A 60 -11.12 -6.50 49.02
C VAL A 60 -10.69 -6.23 50.45
N ASP A 61 -11.62 -6.03 51.38
CA ASP A 61 -11.30 -5.81 52.79
C ASP A 61 -10.67 -7.05 53.43
N ARG A 62 -11.10 -8.26 53.02
CA ARG A 62 -10.50 -9.53 53.42
C ARG A 62 -9.08 -9.68 52.87
N LEU A 63 -8.87 -9.45 51.58
CA LEU A 63 -7.53 -9.50 50.96
C LEU A 63 -6.60 -8.45 51.58
N ARG A 64 -7.12 -7.26 51.86
CA ARG A 64 -6.37 -6.19 52.53
C ARG A 64 -6.02 -6.56 53.98
N ALA A 65 -6.88 -7.32 54.66
CA ALA A 65 -6.55 -7.89 55.97
C ALA A 65 -5.47 -8.97 55.87
N GLU A 66 -5.52 -9.86 54.88
CA GLU A 66 -4.46 -10.86 54.61
C GLU A 66 -3.12 -10.21 54.23
N VAL A 67 -3.13 -9.14 53.43
CA VAL A 67 -1.91 -8.41 53.02
C VAL A 67 -1.29 -7.61 54.18
N ASN A 68 -2.12 -7.08 55.09
CA ASN A 68 -1.63 -6.33 56.25
C ASN A 68 -1.34 -7.22 57.47
N ASP A 69 -1.64 -8.52 57.41
CA ASP A 69 -1.24 -9.45 58.46
C ASP A 69 0.28 -9.64 58.36
N GLY A 70 1.03 -8.98 59.24
CA GLY A 70 2.49 -8.79 59.16
C GLY A 70 3.35 -10.05 59.30
N ALA A 71 2.75 -11.23 59.21
CA ALA A 71 3.43 -12.52 59.19
C ALA A 71 2.56 -13.56 58.47
N PRO A 72 2.35 -13.47 57.14
CA PRO A 72 1.73 -14.58 56.42
C PRO A 72 2.62 -15.81 56.62
N PRO A 73 2.08 -16.99 56.96
CA PRO A 73 2.87 -18.21 57.00
C PRO A 73 3.42 -18.43 55.60
N LEU A 74 4.71 -18.14 55.42
CA LEU A 74 5.39 -18.36 54.15
C LEU A 74 5.14 -19.82 53.77
N PRO A 75 4.60 -20.10 52.56
CA PRO A 75 4.47 -21.47 52.12
C PRO A 75 5.86 -22.10 52.25
N GLU A 76 5.92 -23.27 52.89
CA GLU A 76 7.17 -23.97 53.12
C GLU A 76 7.80 -24.18 51.74
N VAL A 77 8.79 -23.36 51.42
CA VAL A 77 9.48 -23.42 50.13
C VAL A 77 10.23 -24.73 50.18
N VAL A 78 9.62 -25.76 49.59
CA VAL A 78 10.33 -26.97 49.21
C VAL A 78 11.40 -26.47 48.25
N THR A 79 12.61 -26.22 48.74
CA THR A 79 13.76 -25.95 47.91
C THR A 79 13.98 -27.24 47.14
N PRO A 80 13.60 -27.31 45.84
CA PRO A 80 13.95 -28.50 45.08
C PRO A 80 15.47 -28.61 45.18
N ASP A 81 15.95 -29.78 45.59
CA ASP A 81 17.38 -30.06 45.60
C ASP A 81 17.85 -30.12 44.14
N LEU A 82 18.09 -28.94 43.56
CA LEU A 82 18.52 -28.78 42.17
C LEU A 82 19.84 -29.53 41.95
N ARG A 83 20.66 -29.68 43.00
CA ARG A 83 21.90 -30.44 42.94
C ARG A 83 21.63 -31.93 42.83
N GLY A 84 20.73 -32.45 43.67
CA GLY A 84 20.26 -33.83 43.60
C GLY A 84 19.57 -34.14 42.28
N ALA A 85 18.67 -33.28 41.81
CA ALA A 85 17.98 -33.42 40.54
C ALA A 85 18.94 -33.38 39.35
N TYR A 86 19.95 -32.51 39.37
CA TYR A 86 20.99 -32.44 38.34
C TYR A 86 21.92 -33.65 38.36
N GLN A 87 22.35 -34.11 39.55
CA GLN A 87 23.15 -35.32 39.68
C GLN A 87 22.38 -36.58 39.27
N GLN A 88 21.08 -36.63 39.55
CA GLN A 88 20.20 -37.71 39.14
C GLN A 88 19.95 -37.69 37.63
N ALA A 89 19.81 -36.52 37.02
CA ALA A 89 19.71 -36.37 35.56
C ALA A 89 21.01 -36.82 34.86
N ILE A 90 22.18 -36.43 35.37
CA ILE A 90 23.48 -36.87 34.85
C ILE A 90 23.69 -38.38 35.01
N SER A 91 23.24 -38.97 36.12
CA SER A 91 23.43 -40.40 36.37
C SER A 91 22.39 -41.30 35.67
N GLN A 92 21.22 -40.76 35.31
CA GLN A 92 20.20 -41.47 34.53
C GLN A 92 20.36 -41.31 33.01
N GLN A 93 21.00 -40.24 32.53
CA GLN A 93 21.45 -40.15 31.14
C GLN A 93 22.72 -40.98 30.97
N GLY A 94 22.53 -42.29 30.80
CA GLY A 94 23.59 -43.20 30.40
C GLY A 94 24.36 -42.64 29.21
N SER A 95 25.69 -42.52 29.36
CA SER A 95 26.66 -42.16 28.33
C SER A 95 26.14 -41.11 27.34
N VAL A 96 26.28 -39.84 27.70
CA VAL A 96 26.15 -38.69 26.78
C VAL A 96 26.96 -39.02 25.51
N PRO A 97 26.39 -38.89 24.30
CA PRO A 97 27.15 -39.06 23.06
C PRO A 97 28.37 -38.13 23.12
N GLU A 98 29.56 -38.68 22.88
CA GLU A 98 30.86 -38.01 23.01
C GLU A 98 31.05 -36.83 22.02
N GLU A 99 30.05 -36.52 21.20
CA GLU A 99 30.08 -35.46 20.20
C GLU A 99 28.76 -34.67 20.20
N LEU A 100 28.54 -33.86 21.23
CA LEU A 100 27.73 -32.64 21.07
C LEU A 100 28.71 -31.51 20.77
N ASP A 101 28.96 -31.32 19.48
CA ASP A 101 29.71 -30.21 18.89
C ASP A 101 28.86 -28.93 18.97
N ILE A 102 28.42 -28.58 20.18
CA ILE A 102 27.87 -27.25 20.47
C ILE A 102 29.09 -26.37 20.65
N ALA A 103 29.42 -25.61 19.61
CA ALA A 103 30.41 -24.55 19.65
C ALA A 103 29.97 -23.45 20.64
N PHE A 104 30.15 -23.70 21.94
CA PHE A 104 30.35 -22.63 22.88
C PHE A 104 31.54 -21.84 22.36
N GLY A 105 31.32 -20.60 21.96
CA GLY A 105 32.36 -19.73 21.42
C GLY A 105 33.62 -19.74 22.31
N PRO A 106 34.76 -19.23 21.79
CA PRO A 106 36.04 -19.32 22.46
C PRO A 106 35.94 -18.90 23.94
N ALA A 107 36.39 -19.77 24.84
CA ALA A 107 36.31 -19.56 26.28
C ALA A 107 36.84 -18.17 26.67
N PRO A 108 36.11 -17.38 27.49
CA PRO A 108 36.58 -16.07 27.92
C PRO A 108 37.90 -16.24 28.69
N ARG A 109 38.96 -15.60 28.20
CA ARG A 109 40.29 -15.62 28.83
C ARG A 109 40.28 -14.73 30.08
N ILE A 110 39.79 -15.26 31.20
CA ILE A 110 39.89 -14.60 32.50
C ILE A 110 41.29 -14.85 33.05
N GLY A 111 42.13 -13.81 33.11
CA GLY A 111 43.46 -13.85 33.75
C GLY A 111 44.69 -13.68 32.84
N GLY A 112 44.51 -13.47 31.53
CA GLY A 112 45.61 -13.08 30.66
C GLY A 112 45.91 -11.59 30.81
N ALA A 113 47.18 -11.21 31.01
CA ALA A 113 47.62 -9.83 30.84
C ALA A 113 47.07 -9.31 29.50
N ILE A 114 46.38 -8.16 29.52
CA ILE A 114 45.83 -7.55 28.32
C ILE A 114 47.03 -7.29 27.41
N ASP A 115 47.16 -8.10 26.35
CA ASP A 115 48.11 -7.85 25.28
C ASP A 115 47.63 -6.59 24.55
N LEU A 116 48.17 -5.46 24.98
CA LEU A 116 47.85 -4.14 24.44
C LEU A 116 48.44 -3.97 23.02
N GLY A 117 49.24 -4.93 22.55
CA GLY A 117 49.97 -4.85 21.31
C GLY A 117 51.29 -4.08 21.45
N PRO A 118 52.02 -3.91 20.33
CA PRO A 118 53.31 -3.23 20.33
C PRO A 118 53.14 -1.73 20.64
N VAL A 119 54.13 -1.15 21.34
CA VAL A 119 54.31 0.31 21.41
C VAL A 119 54.64 0.80 20.00
N VAL A 120 53.99 1.87 19.57
CA VAL A 120 54.16 2.43 18.23
C VAL A 120 54.94 3.74 18.35
N ASP A 121 56.13 3.79 17.74
CA ASP A 121 56.92 5.02 17.66
C ASP A 121 56.39 5.92 16.53
N GLY A 122 56.28 7.23 16.79
CA GLY A 122 55.83 8.23 15.81
C GLY A 122 54.31 8.34 15.65
N PRO A 123 53.85 9.30 14.83
CA PRO A 123 52.43 9.62 14.72
C PRO A 123 51.64 8.54 13.97
N ILE A 124 50.46 8.22 14.47
CA ILE A 124 49.50 7.26 13.91
C ILE A 124 48.43 8.01 13.14
N MET A 125 48.00 7.45 12.02
CA MET A 125 46.96 8.05 11.21
C MET A 125 45.65 8.12 12.01
N ALA A 126 45.06 9.32 12.09
CA ALA A 126 43.72 9.49 12.62
C ALA A 126 42.75 8.58 11.86
N MET A 127 41.87 7.87 12.59
CA MET A 127 40.87 7.05 11.92
C MET A 127 39.88 7.96 11.20
N THR A 128 39.95 7.98 9.87
CA THR A 128 38.95 8.60 9.00
C THR A 128 38.02 7.52 8.48
N VAL A 129 36.73 7.69 8.70
CA VAL A 129 35.71 6.80 8.11
C VAL A 129 35.25 7.44 6.81
N PRO A 130 35.28 6.72 5.66
CA PRO A 130 34.86 7.30 4.40
C PRO A 130 33.40 7.77 4.49
N ALA A 131 33.11 8.91 3.88
CA ALA A 131 31.74 9.39 3.76
C ALA A 131 30.87 8.31 3.10
N PRO A 132 29.64 8.08 3.57
CA PRO A 132 28.70 7.27 2.81
C PRO A 132 28.51 7.88 1.40
N GLY A 133 28.24 7.01 0.43
CA GLY A 133 27.91 7.41 -0.93
C GLY A 133 26.61 8.24 -1.00
N ASN A 134 26.12 8.46 -2.22
CA ASN A 134 24.91 9.27 -2.41
C ASN A 134 23.73 8.71 -1.61
N ALA A 135 23.16 9.53 -0.74
CA ALA A 135 21.98 9.16 0.02
C ALA A 135 20.75 9.13 -0.90
N LEU A 136 19.87 8.15 -0.68
CA LEU A 136 18.59 7.98 -1.35
C LEU A 136 17.47 8.06 -0.31
N GLY A 137 16.43 8.85 -0.57
CA GLY A 137 15.27 8.99 0.30
C GLY A 137 13.98 8.52 -0.37
N ASN A 138 13.14 7.80 0.37
CA ASN A 138 11.82 7.39 -0.07
C ASN A 138 10.77 7.73 1.00
N ALA A 139 9.72 8.44 0.60
CA ALA A 139 8.58 8.73 1.45
C ALA A 139 7.46 7.69 1.22
N GLN A 140 6.79 7.29 2.29
CA GLN A 140 5.64 6.39 2.21
C GLN A 140 4.63 6.69 3.31
N TRP A 141 3.40 6.26 3.09
CA TRP A 141 2.35 6.26 4.10
C TRP A 141 2.08 4.84 4.57
N ILE A 142 1.77 4.68 5.85
CA ILE A 142 1.36 3.40 6.44
C ILE A 142 0.25 3.66 7.45
N ALA A 143 -0.61 2.66 7.67
CA ALA A 143 -1.45 2.58 8.86
C ALA A 143 -0.68 1.79 9.92
N VAL A 144 -0.22 2.48 10.97
CA VAL A 144 0.61 1.87 12.02
C VAL A 144 -0.19 0.83 12.78
N ASP A 145 0.45 -0.28 13.10
CA ASP A 145 -0.14 -1.30 13.95
C ASP A 145 -0.48 -0.74 15.35
N PRO A 146 -1.76 -0.76 15.77
CA PRO A 146 -2.17 -0.17 17.04
C PRO A 146 -1.50 -0.83 18.26
N TYR A 147 -1.06 -2.08 18.17
CA TYR A 147 -0.38 -2.76 19.28
C TYR A 147 1.07 -2.27 19.48
N VAL A 148 1.65 -1.56 18.52
CA VAL A 148 3.00 -0.96 18.68
C VAL A 148 2.96 0.16 19.72
N LEU A 149 1.81 0.81 19.93
CA LEU A 149 1.64 1.86 20.94
C LEU A 149 1.67 1.30 22.36
N GLU A 150 1.26 0.05 22.57
CA GLU A 150 1.36 -0.62 23.87
C GLU A 150 2.82 -0.92 24.23
N GLU A 151 3.61 -1.29 23.21
CA GLU A 151 5.05 -1.54 23.37
C GLU A 151 5.84 -0.24 23.49
N ASN A 152 5.41 0.81 22.76
CA ASN A 152 6.13 2.07 22.61
C ASN A 152 5.19 3.28 22.75
N PRO A 153 4.81 3.68 23.98
CA PRO A 153 3.86 4.78 24.20
C PRO A 153 4.32 6.13 23.65
N ASP A 154 5.63 6.36 23.55
CA ASP A 154 6.22 7.59 23.00
C ASP A 154 5.83 7.81 21.53
N LEU A 155 5.48 6.73 20.80
CA LEU A 155 5.04 6.81 19.41
C LEU A 155 3.72 7.57 19.25
N ALA A 156 2.88 7.63 20.29
CA ALA A 156 1.60 8.33 20.26
C ALA A 156 1.71 9.83 19.92
N SER A 157 2.87 10.45 20.18
CA SER A 157 3.13 11.85 19.83
C SER A 157 3.33 12.11 18.32
N TYR A 158 3.54 11.05 17.54
CA TYR A 158 3.73 11.11 16.07
C TYR A 158 2.51 10.62 15.29
N LEU A 159 1.51 10.04 15.98
CA LEU A 159 0.34 9.44 15.34
C LEU A 159 -0.90 10.34 15.51
N PRO A 160 -1.87 10.23 14.58
CA PRO A 160 -3.21 10.72 14.83
C PRO A 160 -3.79 10.17 16.14
N PRO A 161 -4.68 10.91 16.83
CA PRO A 161 -5.26 10.44 18.10
C PRO A 161 -6.19 9.23 17.94
N GLU A 162 -6.70 8.98 16.73
CA GLU A 162 -7.68 7.93 16.43
C GLU A 162 -7.17 7.01 15.31
N GLN A 163 -7.62 5.74 15.34
CA GLN A 163 -7.32 4.76 14.30
C GLN A 163 -7.94 5.16 12.95
N PRO A 164 -7.28 4.86 11.83
CA PRO A 164 -6.24 3.83 11.65
C PRO A 164 -4.77 4.27 11.78
N TYR A 165 -4.48 5.35 12.53
CA TYR A 165 -3.10 5.80 12.80
C TYR A 165 -2.26 5.95 11.52
N ASP A 166 -2.87 6.52 10.49
CA ASP A 166 -2.20 6.83 9.24
C ASP A 166 -1.11 7.86 9.48
N MET A 167 0.12 7.54 9.06
CA MET A 167 1.23 8.46 9.17
C MET A 167 2.13 8.42 7.94
N PRO A 168 2.71 9.56 7.54
CA PRO A 168 3.81 9.57 6.61
C PRO A 168 5.11 9.19 7.33
N GLY A 169 6.05 8.62 6.60
CA GLY A 169 7.42 8.51 7.05
C GLY A 169 8.39 8.45 5.88
N VAL A 170 9.65 8.79 6.16
CA VAL A 170 10.73 8.76 5.18
C VAL A 170 11.78 7.76 5.62
N THR A 171 12.23 6.93 4.70
CA THR A 171 13.46 6.15 4.88
C THR A 171 14.55 6.73 4.02
N VAL A 172 15.71 7.00 4.62
CA VAL A 172 16.92 7.42 3.91
C VAL A 172 17.98 6.32 4.01
N SER A 173 18.63 6.01 2.90
CA SER A 173 19.68 4.97 2.83
C SER A 173 20.92 5.49 2.13
N ALA A 174 22.09 4.92 2.46
CA ALA A 174 23.35 5.16 1.77
C ALA A 174 24.21 3.89 1.78
N VAL A 175 25.21 3.85 0.90
CA VAL A 175 26.17 2.75 0.80
C VAL A 175 27.54 3.23 1.29
N ILE A 176 28.21 2.44 2.12
CA ILE A 176 29.58 2.73 2.56
C ILE A 176 30.55 1.79 1.86
N ASP A 177 31.65 2.35 1.35
CA ASP A 177 32.73 1.60 0.74
C ASP A 177 33.62 0.98 1.83
N GLY A 178 33.42 -0.32 2.06
CA GLY A 178 34.18 -1.08 3.04
C GLY A 178 35.62 -1.36 2.59
N ARG A 179 35.87 -1.39 1.27
CA ARG A 179 37.24 -1.49 0.73
C ARG A 179 38.01 -0.21 0.98
N ALA A 180 37.43 0.95 0.71
CA ALA A 180 38.07 2.23 1.00
C ALA A 180 38.44 2.36 2.49
N LEU A 181 37.55 1.95 3.39
CA LEU A 181 37.84 1.89 4.82
C LEU A 181 38.99 0.91 5.15
N GLN A 182 39.00 -0.26 4.52
CA GLN A 182 40.07 -1.23 4.71
C GLN A 182 41.43 -0.73 4.19
N ASP A 183 41.45 -0.05 3.05
CA ASP A 183 42.67 0.48 2.42
C ASP A 183 43.24 1.63 3.25
N LEU A 184 42.38 2.54 3.72
CA LEU A 184 42.74 3.60 4.67
C LEU A 184 43.43 3.02 5.92
N LEU A 185 42.87 1.96 6.49
CA LEU A 185 43.44 1.33 7.70
C LEU A 185 44.75 0.57 7.43
N ARG A 186 45.09 0.25 6.17
CA ARG A 186 46.29 -0.53 5.81
C ARG A 186 47.47 0.33 5.35
N GLU A 187 47.22 1.37 4.56
CA GLU A 187 48.28 2.05 3.81
C GLU A 187 48.87 3.26 4.55
N GLY A 188 48.12 3.88 5.48
CA GLY A 188 48.51 5.17 6.07
C GLY A 188 48.43 6.31 5.05
N ASP A 189 48.79 7.53 5.45
CA ASP A 189 48.75 8.71 4.56
C ASP A 189 50.16 9.20 4.11
N GLY A 190 51.21 8.43 4.45
CA GLY A 190 52.60 8.73 4.13
C GLY A 190 53.34 9.58 5.17
N GLU A 191 52.63 10.44 5.91
CA GLU A 191 53.18 11.20 7.05
C GLU A 191 52.96 10.45 8.37
N HIS A 192 51.83 9.75 8.47
CA HIS A 192 51.39 8.97 9.61
C HIS A 192 51.43 7.47 9.32
N ARG A 193 51.73 6.69 10.35
CA ARG A 193 51.73 5.23 10.24
C ARG A 193 50.29 4.68 10.25
N PRO A 194 50.01 3.59 9.52
CA PRO A 194 48.71 2.94 9.62
C PRO A 194 48.46 2.42 11.03
N ILE A 195 47.18 2.39 11.43
CA ILE A 195 46.75 1.82 12.71
C ILE A 195 47.16 0.34 12.74
N PRO A 196 47.86 -0.15 13.79
CA PRO A 196 48.25 -1.55 13.88
C PRO A 196 47.07 -2.49 13.64
N SER A 197 47.23 -3.44 12.71
CA SER A 197 46.14 -4.36 12.34
C SER A 197 45.58 -5.17 13.51
N SER A 198 46.37 -5.40 14.56
CA SER A 198 45.94 -6.04 15.81
C SER A 198 44.91 -5.23 16.61
N TRP A 199 44.86 -3.91 16.41
CA TRP A 199 43.89 -3.02 17.07
C TRP A 199 42.58 -2.92 16.30
N VAL A 200 42.61 -3.23 15.01
CA VAL A 200 41.48 -3.11 14.08
C VAL A 200 40.77 -4.47 13.86
N ARG A 201 41.53 -5.57 13.82
CA ARG A 201 41.01 -6.90 13.49
C ARG A 201 40.06 -7.41 14.58
N GLY A 202 38.80 -7.63 14.22
CA GLY A 202 37.76 -8.18 15.12
C GLY A 202 37.34 -7.22 16.22
N GLY A 203 37.42 -5.92 15.95
CA GLY A 203 37.03 -4.90 16.92
C GLY A 203 36.56 -3.61 16.27
N LEU A 204 36.16 -3.60 15.00
CA LEU A 204 35.59 -2.43 14.35
C LEU A 204 34.14 -2.70 13.95
N ALA A 205 33.22 -1.93 14.54
CA ALA A 205 31.79 -2.07 14.37
C ALA A 205 31.11 -0.71 14.17
N VAL A 206 29.99 -0.72 13.44
CA VAL A 206 29.07 0.42 13.36
C VAL A 206 28.28 0.47 14.66
N LEU A 207 28.36 1.60 15.34
CA LEU A 207 27.68 1.86 16.62
C LEU A 207 26.41 2.69 16.48
N GLY A 208 26.15 3.21 15.28
CA GLY A 208 24.97 4.01 14.97
C GLY A 208 25.02 4.61 13.59
N VAL A 209 23.84 4.86 13.04
CA VAL A 209 23.62 5.64 11.83
C VAL A 209 22.96 6.95 12.27
N GLU A 210 23.52 8.08 11.86
CA GLU A 210 22.97 9.40 12.16
C GLU A 210 22.47 10.03 10.86
N ALA A 211 21.30 10.65 10.94
CA ALA A 211 20.68 11.34 9.82
C ALA A 211 20.40 12.79 10.18
N GLU A 212 20.62 13.69 9.23
CA GLU A 212 20.20 15.08 9.30
C GLU A 212 19.23 15.37 8.17
N ARG A 213 18.28 16.28 8.41
CA ARG A 213 17.30 16.74 7.43
C ARG A 213 17.30 18.25 7.31
N GLN A 214 16.84 18.74 6.15
CA GLN A 214 16.44 20.13 5.95
C GLN A 214 15.10 20.15 5.26
N ARG A 215 14.20 21.03 5.73
CA ARG A 215 12.91 21.29 5.10
C ARG A 215 13.04 22.38 4.05
N GLN A 216 12.38 22.21 2.91
CA GLN A 216 12.28 23.26 1.90
C GLN A 216 11.22 24.29 2.33
N ASN A 217 11.59 25.57 2.32
CA ASN A 217 10.69 26.68 2.56
C ASN A 217 9.84 26.95 1.30
N ILE A 218 8.78 27.76 1.45
CA ILE A 218 7.89 28.13 0.33
C ILE A 218 8.65 28.87 -0.79
N ASP A 219 9.74 29.56 -0.48
CA ASP A 219 10.59 30.25 -1.46
C ASP A 219 11.60 29.32 -2.18
N GLY A 220 11.55 28.02 -1.90
CA GLY A 220 12.44 27.00 -2.46
C GLY A 220 13.80 26.90 -1.78
N THR A 221 14.11 27.78 -0.82
CA THR A 221 15.35 27.69 -0.03
C THR A 221 15.25 26.58 1.01
N TRP A 222 16.40 26.12 1.51
CA TRP A 222 16.47 25.11 2.56
C TRP A 222 16.54 25.77 3.93
N GLY A 223 15.71 25.29 4.85
CA GLY A 223 15.70 25.68 6.25
C GLY A 223 16.94 25.20 7.03
N PRO A 224 16.96 25.40 8.36
CA PRO A 224 18.04 24.94 9.21
C PRO A 224 18.18 23.41 9.16
N THR A 225 19.39 22.94 9.42
CA THR A 225 19.67 21.51 9.60
C THR A 225 19.11 21.03 10.92
N GLU A 226 18.35 19.94 10.88
CA GLU A 226 17.78 19.25 12.04
C GLU A 226 18.32 17.82 12.12
N GLN A 227 18.67 17.38 13.33
CA GLN A 227 19.01 15.98 13.59
C GLN A 227 17.72 15.15 13.55
N VAL A 228 17.74 14.05 12.81
CA VAL A 228 16.63 13.07 12.82
C VAL A 228 16.80 12.19 14.05
N GLU A 229 15.77 12.17 14.89
CA GLU A 229 15.72 11.31 16.06
C GLU A 229 15.41 9.86 15.66
N PRO A 230 16.02 8.85 16.31
CA PRO A 230 15.65 7.47 16.08
C PRO A 230 14.18 7.21 16.45
N VAL A 231 13.50 6.44 15.62
CA VAL A 231 12.11 6.00 15.84
C VAL A 231 11.94 5.44 17.26
N PRO A 232 10.91 5.87 18.02
CA PRO A 232 10.61 5.28 19.33
C PRO A 232 10.46 3.75 19.24
N GLY A 233 11.09 3.02 20.16
CA GLY A 233 11.12 1.55 20.14
C GLY A 233 12.20 0.93 19.26
N ALA A 234 12.86 1.70 18.38
CA ALA A 234 13.98 1.18 17.60
C ALA A 234 15.14 0.75 18.50
N PHE A 235 15.91 -0.25 18.05
CA PHE A 235 17.07 -0.75 18.77
C PHE A 235 18.11 0.38 18.97
N LYS A 236 18.39 0.72 20.23
CA LYS A 236 19.41 1.71 20.60
C LYS A 236 20.58 0.98 21.24
N LEU A 237 21.69 0.85 20.51
CA LEU A 237 22.93 0.30 21.08
C LEU A 237 23.47 1.19 22.21
N LEU A 238 23.48 2.50 21.97
CA LEU A 238 23.92 3.52 22.90
C LEU A 238 22.72 4.32 23.38
N THR A 239 22.55 4.39 24.70
CA THR A 239 21.65 5.37 25.30
C THR A 239 22.18 6.79 25.10
N ALA A 240 21.32 7.80 25.22
CA ALA A 240 21.75 9.20 25.18
C ALA A 240 22.81 9.50 26.27
N ALA A 241 22.67 8.88 27.44
CA ALA A 241 23.62 9.01 28.54
C ALA A 241 24.98 8.35 28.24
N GLU A 242 25.01 7.19 27.56
CA GLU A 242 26.25 6.54 27.13
C GLU A 242 26.91 7.25 25.94
N SER A 243 26.11 7.93 25.11
CA SER A 243 26.63 8.79 24.05
C SER A 243 27.30 10.06 24.62
N ALA A 244 26.80 10.55 25.76
CA ALA A 244 27.33 11.74 26.44
C ALA A 244 28.46 11.43 27.44
N LYS A 245 28.57 10.19 27.92
CA LYS A 245 29.65 9.74 28.80
C LYS A 245 30.83 9.23 27.98
N THR A 246 32.04 9.49 28.46
CA THR A 246 33.23 8.76 28.04
C THR A 246 33.13 7.32 28.55
N LEU A 247 32.67 6.39 27.71
CA LEU A 247 32.76 4.95 27.97
C LEU A 247 34.21 4.59 28.24
N ASN A 248 34.53 3.83 29.29
CA ASN A 248 35.90 3.37 29.48
C ASN A 248 36.25 2.26 28.44
N PRO A 249 37.55 1.94 28.24
CA PRO A 249 37.95 1.00 27.18
C PRO A 249 37.36 -0.42 27.31
N VAL A 250 37.03 -0.85 28.51
CA VAL A 250 36.41 -2.16 28.76
C VAL A 250 34.93 -2.12 28.36
N GLU A 251 34.20 -1.07 28.76
CA GLU A 251 32.81 -0.84 28.38
C GLU A 251 32.66 -0.71 26.86
N LEU A 252 33.57 0.03 26.20
CA LEU A 252 33.54 0.16 24.74
C LEU A 252 33.68 -1.21 24.05
N ARG A 253 34.51 -2.11 24.58
CA ARG A 253 34.66 -3.46 24.03
C ARG A 253 33.37 -4.26 24.12
N GLU A 254 32.65 -4.17 25.23
CA GLU A 254 31.33 -4.82 25.39
C GLU A 254 30.29 -4.21 24.43
N VAL A 255 30.33 -2.90 24.24
CA VAL A 255 29.49 -2.20 23.25
C VAL A 255 29.80 -2.69 21.83
N VAL A 256 31.07 -2.82 21.45
CA VAL A 256 31.47 -3.33 20.13
C VAL A 256 31.00 -4.77 19.93
N LEU A 257 31.15 -5.64 20.92
CA LEU A 257 30.67 -7.03 20.83
C LEU A 257 29.15 -7.11 20.64
N ARG A 258 28.38 -6.28 21.37
CA ARG A 258 26.93 -6.16 21.16
C ARG A 258 26.61 -5.58 19.78
N ALA A 259 27.40 -4.60 19.32
CA ALA A 259 27.23 -4.02 18.00
C ALA A 259 27.44 -5.04 16.89
N GLU A 260 28.42 -5.94 17.01
CA GLU A 260 28.64 -7.02 16.06
C GLU A 260 27.49 -8.03 16.05
N GLN A 261 26.92 -8.34 17.22
CA GLN A 261 25.75 -9.24 17.34
C GLN A 261 24.46 -8.63 16.78
N SER A 262 24.33 -7.30 16.86
CA SER A 262 23.17 -6.53 16.41
C SER A 262 23.48 -5.65 15.20
N ALA A 263 24.48 -6.02 14.38
CA ALA A 263 24.98 -5.16 13.32
C ALA A 263 23.88 -4.78 12.31
N ASP A 264 22.97 -5.72 12.03
CA ASP A 264 21.84 -5.49 11.14
C ASP A 264 20.86 -4.46 11.73
N LEU A 265 20.45 -4.62 12.99
CA LEU A 265 19.52 -3.71 13.66
C LEU A 265 20.08 -2.29 13.83
N ILE A 266 21.40 -2.13 13.86
CA ILE A 266 22.06 -0.82 13.98
C ILE A 266 22.21 -0.16 12.61
N ALA A 267 22.72 -0.89 11.63
CA ALA A 267 22.96 -0.38 10.29
C ALA A 267 21.66 -0.20 9.50
N ARG A 268 20.72 -1.10 9.73
CA ARG A 268 19.50 -1.33 8.97
C ARG A 268 18.34 -1.59 9.93
N PRO A 269 17.98 -0.63 10.80
CA PRO A 269 16.87 -0.80 11.72
C PRO A 269 15.58 -1.19 10.97
N ASP A 270 14.73 -1.98 11.61
CA ASP A 270 13.43 -2.32 11.06
C ASP A 270 12.53 -1.07 11.00
N TYR A 271 11.65 -1.01 10.01
CA TYR A 271 10.61 0.01 9.94
C TYR A 271 9.47 -0.29 10.93
N LEU A 272 8.60 0.71 11.17
CA LEU A 272 7.42 0.52 12.01
C LEU A 272 6.51 -0.58 11.44
N PRO A 273 6.03 -1.52 12.28
CA PRO A 273 4.99 -2.46 11.88
C PRO A 273 3.73 -1.72 11.44
N ALA A 274 3.17 -2.16 10.31
CA ALA A 274 1.96 -1.58 9.71
C ALA A 274 0.89 -2.67 9.54
N ILE A 275 -0.36 -2.31 9.79
CA ILE A 275 -1.52 -3.19 9.50
C ILE A 275 -1.99 -3.05 8.05
N ALA A 276 -1.69 -1.92 7.41
CA ALA A 276 -1.99 -1.67 6.01
C ALA A 276 -1.08 -0.60 5.41
N GLY A 277 -1.14 -0.50 4.09
CA GLY A 277 -0.29 0.38 3.28
C GLY A 277 0.63 -0.41 2.36
N PRO A 278 1.38 0.29 1.48
CA PRO A 278 2.42 -0.34 0.70
C PRO A 278 3.45 -1.01 1.60
N GLU A 279 3.89 -2.20 1.22
CA GLU A 279 5.03 -2.85 1.85
C GLU A 279 6.22 -1.87 1.89
N TRP A 280 6.86 -1.77 3.05
CA TRP A 280 8.08 -0.99 3.19
C TRP A 280 9.15 -1.63 2.33
N LEU A 281 9.77 -0.82 1.47
CA LEU A 281 10.89 -1.21 0.63
C LEU A 281 12.07 -0.30 0.95
N GLU A 282 13.28 -0.83 0.86
CA GLU A 282 14.47 0.02 0.93
C GLU A 282 14.40 1.11 -0.17
N PRO A 283 14.95 2.32 0.05
CA PRO A 283 14.74 3.45 -0.85
C PRO A 283 15.10 3.17 -2.32
N GLU A 284 16.19 2.44 -2.58
CA GLU A 284 16.58 2.04 -3.94
C GLU A 284 15.49 1.18 -4.62
N LYS A 285 14.96 0.18 -3.92
CA LYS A 285 13.88 -0.69 -4.42
C LYS A 285 12.56 0.07 -4.56
N ALA A 286 12.24 0.93 -3.61
CA ALA A 286 11.06 1.77 -3.67
C ALA A 286 11.09 2.69 -4.90
N MET A 287 12.23 3.35 -5.15
CA MET A 287 12.41 4.17 -6.35
C MET A 287 12.30 3.34 -7.64
N ALA A 288 12.87 2.14 -7.68
CA ALA A 288 12.74 1.25 -8.82
C ALA A 288 11.28 0.80 -9.06
N ARG A 289 10.54 0.49 -7.99
CA ARG A 289 9.10 0.17 -8.04
C ARG A 289 8.30 1.37 -8.56
N ASP A 290 8.55 2.55 -8.03
CA ASP A 290 7.83 3.78 -8.42
C ASP A 290 8.11 4.14 -9.88
N GLU A 291 9.36 3.98 -10.34
CA GLU A 291 9.71 4.14 -11.75
C GLU A 291 9.00 3.09 -12.62
N GLN A 292 8.94 1.83 -12.17
CA GLN A 292 8.19 0.79 -12.85
C GLN A 292 6.69 1.11 -12.92
N LEU A 293 6.09 1.59 -11.82
CA LEU A 293 4.68 2.00 -11.77
C LEU A 293 4.40 3.19 -12.70
N ALA A 294 5.29 4.18 -12.75
CA ALA A 294 5.20 5.30 -13.68
C ALA A 294 5.29 4.83 -15.15
N ARG A 295 6.15 3.85 -15.45
CA ARG A 295 6.18 3.22 -16.78
C ARG A 295 4.89 2.46 -17.07
N MET A 296 4.31 1.77 -16.07
CA MET A 296 3.05 1.03 -16.23
C MET A 296 1.85 1.95 -16.49
N SER A 297 1.78 3.13 -15.88
CA SER A 297 0.71 4.09 -16.15
C SER A 297 0.73 4.54 -17.62
N GLU A 298 1.92 4.79 -18.17
CA GLU A 298 2.11 5.15 -19.57
C GLU A 298 1.72 4.00 -20.50
N VAL A 299 2.10 2.77 -20.14
CA VAL A 299 1.71 1.54 -20.85
C VAL A 299 0.19 1.36 -20.83
N ASP A 300 -0.47 1.61 -19.70
CA ASP A 300 -1.94 1.55 -19.60
C ASP A 300 -2.59 2.57 -20.54
N VAL A 301 -2.06 3.80 -20.59
CA VAL A 301 -2.56 4.84 -21.51
C VAL A 301 -2.40 4.39 -22.97
N LEU A 302 -1.26 3.81 -23.33
CA LEU A 302 -1.00 3.27 -24.66
C LEU A 302 -1.93 2.08 -24.98
N ARG A 303 -2.16 1.17 -24.03
CA ARG A 303 -3.10 0.05 -24.17
C ARG A 303 -4.54 0.53 -24.35
N HIS A 304 -5.00 1.50 -23.57
CA HIS A 304 -6.32 2.11 -23.73
C HIS A 304 -6.44 2.85 -25.07
N ARG A 305 -5.39 3.57 -25.50
CA ARG A 305 -5.35 4.20 -26.81
C ARG A 305 -5.43 3.17 -27.93
N ARG A 306 -4.68 2.07 -27.83
CA ARG A 306 -4.72 0.93 -28.77
C ARG A 306 -6.12 0.35 -28.85
N SER A 307 -6.73 0.03 -27.70
CA SER A 307 -8.09 -0.50 -27.62
C SER A 307 -9.12 0.41 -28.32
N ARG A 308 -9.11 1.73 -28.03
CA ARG A 308 -9.99 2.69 -28.70
C ARG A 308 -9.79 2.78 -30.21
N VAL A 309 -8.57 2.61 -30.70
CA VAL A 309 -8.28 2.59 -32.14
C VAL A 309 -8.80 1.30 -32.77
N LEU A 310 -8.64 0.15 -32.11
CA LEU A 310 -9.18 -1.14 -32.54
C LEU A 310 -10.71 -1.11 -32.62
N ASP A 311 -11.39 -0.57 -31.62
CA ASP A 311 -12.85 -0.41 -31.62
C ASP A 311 -13.32 0.43 -32.83
N ARG A 312 -12.58 1.49 -33.17
CA ARG A 312 -12.88 2.32 -34.35
C ARG A 312 -12.63 1.58 -35.65
N ILE A 313 -11.60 0.75 -35.74
CA ILE A 313 -11.36 -0.12 -36.91
C ILE A 313 -12.54 -1.07 -37.06
N GLU A 314 -12.99 -1.73 -35.98
CA GLU A 314 -14.12 -2.64 -36.02
C GLU A 314 -15.41 -1.94 -36.42
N GLN A 315 -15.71 -0.76 -35.85
CA GLN A 315 -16.88 0.03 -36.25
C GLN A 315 -16.84 0.42 -37.74
N ASN A 316 -15.68 0.77 -38.27
CA ASN A 316 -15.54 1.08 -39.70
C ASN A 316 -15.67 -0.15 -40.58
N ARG A 317 -15.16 -1.32 -40.15
CA ARG A 317 -15.38 -2.61 -40.83
C ARG A 317 -16.87 -2.97 -40.86
N ARG A 318 -17.58 -2.86 -39.74
CA ARG A 318 -19.04 -3.05 -39.68
C ARG A 318 -19.80 -2.09 -40.60
N ARG A 319 -19.36 -0.82 -40.71
CA ARG A 319 -19.94 0.15 -41.67
C ARG A 319 -19.65 -0.20 -43.12
N LEU A 320 -18.49 -0.77 -43.40
CA LEU A 320 -18.09 -1.22 -44.73
C LEU A 320 -18.96 -2.41 -45.19
N GLU A 321 -19.19 -3.36 -44.28
CA GLU A 321 -20.05 -4.54 -44.51
C GLU A 321 -21.53 -4.18 -44.61
N ALA A 322 -22.00 -3.20 -43.82
CA ALA A 322 -23.37 -2.71 -43.87
C ALA A 322 -23.65 -1.79 -45.07
N SER A 323 -22.61 -1.36 -45.80
CA SER A 323 -22.81 -0.60 -47.04
C SER A 323 -23.40 -1.57 -48.07
N PRO A 324 -24.64 -1.33 -48.57
CA PRO A 324 -25.29 -2.25 -49.48
C PRO A 324 -24.38 -2.51 -50.68
N ASP A 325 -24.16 -3.79 -50.99
CA ASP A 325 -23.40 -4.14 -52.19
C ASP A 325 -24.04 -3.44 -53.38
N ALA A 326 -23.27 -2.60 -54.08
CA ALA A 326 -23.71 -1.92 -55.31
C ALA A 326 -24.15 -2.91 -56.41
N ASN A 327 -23.88 -4.21 -56.21
CA ASN A 327 -24.28 -5.33 -57.05
C ASN A 327 -25.45 -6.17 -56.50
N ALA A 328 -25.99 -5.86 -55.32
CA ALA A 328 -27.22 -6.51 -54.88
C ALA A 328 -28.32 -6.11 -55.87
N PRO A 329 -28.88 -7.05 -56.66
CA PRO A 329 -29.90 -6.72 -57.65
C PRO A 329 -31.01 -6.01 -56.92
N THR A 330 -31.35 -4.80 -57.37
CA THR A 330 -32.47 -4.02 -56.84
C THR A 330 -33.68 -4.94 -56.88
N ARG A 331 -34.02 -5.57 -55.75
CA ARG A 331 -35.28 -6.28 -55.62
C ARG A 331 -36.31 -5.20 -55.88
N GLU A 332 -36.99 -5.30 -57.03
CA GLU A 332 -38.16 -4.51 -57.36
C GLU A 332 -39.00 -4.46 -56.08
N ARG A 333 -38.94 -3.33 -55.38
CA ARG A 333 -39.85 -3.07 -54.27
C ARG A 333 -41.21 -3.07 -54.93
N GLY A 334 -41.92 -4.19 -54.75
CA GLY A 334 -43.33 -4.30 -55.04
C GLY A 334 -43.99 -3.02 -54.54
N ASN A 335 -44.59 -2.33 -55.49
CA ASN A 335 -45.33 -1.09 -55.35
C ASN A 335 -46.12 -1.11 -54.03
N PRO A 336 -45.80 -0.29 -53.01
CA PRO A 336 -46.63 -0.22 -51.82
C PRO A 336 -47.99 0.31 -52.25
N GLU A 337 -48.99 -0.55 -52.10
CA GLU A 337 -50.39 -0.27 -52.34
C GLU A 337 -50.78 1.04 -51.64
N LEU A 338 -51.33 1.94 -52.44
CA LEU A 338 -51.80 3.26 -52.06
C LEU A 338 -52.69 3.19 -50.82
N VAL A 339 -52.26 3.80 -49.71
CA VAL A 339 -53.19 4.26 -48.68
C VAL A 339 -53.69 5.65 -49.10
N PRO A 340 -54.99 5.84 -49.35
CA PRO A 340 -55.56 7.12 -49.76
C PRO A 340 -55.86 7.98 -48.51
N GLY A 341 -55.14 9.09 -48.34
CA GLY A 341 -55.39 10.06 -47.26
C GLY A 341 -55.21 11.48 -47.77
N GLY A 342 -56.33 12.21 -47.89
CA GLY A 342 -56.45 13.46 -48.63
C GLY A 342 -55.68 14.67 -48.09
N GLY A 343 -55.39 15.60 -48.99
CA GLY A 343 -54.83 16.91 -48.69
C GLY A 343 -54.79 17.77 -49.96
N LYS A 344 -55.81 18.61 -50.10
CA LYS A 344 -56.22 19.34 -51.31
C LYS A 344 -55.52 20.71 -51.39
N GLY A 345 -55.03 21.06 -52.58
CA GLY A 345 -54.66 22.42 -52.98
C GLY A 345 -53.15 22.58 -53.19
N GLY A 346 -52.63 23.09 -54.29
CA GLY A 346 -53.21 23.71 -55.49
C GLY A 346 -52.04 24.35 -56.25
N GLY A 347 -52.13 24.42 -57.58
CA GLY A 347 -51.23 25.25 -58.40
C GLY A 347 -50.13 24.52 -59.16
N LEU A 348 -50.44 24.14 -60.40
CA LEU A 348 -49.48 23.96 -61.50
C LEU A 348 -48.65 25.26 -61.72
N PRO A 349 -47.38 25.20 -62.18
CA PRO A 349 -47.14 25.05 -63.62
C PRO A 349 -45.92 24.19 -64.03
N GLY A 350 -46.06 23.48 -65.14
CA GLY A 350 -44.96 22.98 -65.97
C GLY A 350 -44.30 21.68 -65.50
N GLN A 351 -44.78 20.53 -65.98
CA GLN A 351 -43.98 19.32 -65.98
C GLN A 351 -42.86 19.48 -67.02
N PRO A 352 -41.57 19.56 -66.61
CA PRO A 352 -40.50 19.32 -67.56
C PRO A 352 -40.59 17.85 -68.00
N GLN A 353 -40.59 17.66 -69.31
CA GLN A 353 -40.51 16.37 -69.97
C GLN A 353 -39.30 15.61 -69.38
N ARG A 354 -39.57 14.59 -68.54
CA ARG A 354 -38.55 13.78 -67.86
C ARG A 354 -37.71 13.07 -68.92
N ASP A 355 -36.50 13.56 -69.10
CA ASP A 355 -35.50 12.98 -69.98
C ASP A 355 -35.09 11.61 -69.41
N PRO A 356 -35.33 10.47 -70.10
CA PRO A 356 -35.01 9.13 -69.61
C PRO A 356 -33.53 8.92 -69.27
N GLY A 357 -32.64 9.78 -69.79
CA GLY A 357 -31.21 9.79 -69.44
C GLY A 357 -30.88 10.36 -68.06
N ALA A 358 -31.83 11.05 -67.39
CA ALA A 358 -31.60 11.63 -66.07
C ALA A 358 -31.52 10.57 -64.95
N ASP A 359 -32.29 9.48 -65.06
CA ASP A 359 -32.33 8.41 -64.06
C ASP A 359 -31.06 7.52 -64.11
N GLN A 360 -30.50 7.29 -65.29
CA GLN A 360 -29.22 6.59 -65.44
C GLN A 360 -28.07 7.40 -64.84
N ARG A 361 -28.02 8.71 -65.12
CA ARG A 361 -27.02 9.61 -64.53
C ARG A 361 -27.18 9.74 -63.01
N ALA A 362 -28.40 9.62 -62.48
CA ALA A 362 -28.63 9.61 -61.04
C ALA A 362 -28.08 8.33 -60.39
N LYS A 363 -28.32 7.16 -60.99
CA LYS A 363 -27.78 5.86 -60.54
C LYS A 363 -26.25 5.81 -60.60
N GLU A 364 -25.65 6.27 -61.69
CA GLU A 364 -24.19 6.35 -61.82
C GLU A 364 -23.58 7.29 -60.77
N ARG A 365 -24.22 8.43 -60.48
CA ARG A 365 -23.78 9.34 -59.42
C ARG A 365 -23.92 8.73 -58.03
N GLU A 366 -24.94 7.93 -57.79
CA GLU A 366 -25.15 7.21 -56.53
C GLU A 366 -24.08 6.13 -56.34
N GLN A 367 -23.84 5.29 -57.36
CA GLN A 367 -22.76 4.30 -57.35
C GLN A 367 -21.38 4.94 -57.15
N GLN A 368 -21.08 6.04 -57.85
CA GLN A 368 -19.83 6.78 -57.65
C GLN A 368 -19.72 7.38 -56.24
N ARG A 369 -20.85 7.79 -55.62
CA ARG A 369 -20.85 8.29 -54.24
C ARG A 369 -20.61 7.16 -53.24
N GLU A 370 -21.22 6.00 -53.46
CA GLU A 370 -21.01 4.81 -52.64
C GLU A 370 -19.58 4.28 -52.75
N GLU A 371 -19.02 4.21 -53.95
CA GLU A 371 -17.64 3.79 -54.18
C GLU A 371 -16.64 4.76 -53.52
N ARG A 372 -16.86 6.08 -53.65
CA ARG A 372 -16.05 7.09 -52.94
C ARG A 372 -16.16 6.93 -51.42
N ARG A 373 -17.36 6.67 -50.89
CA ARG A 373 -17.57 6.44 -49.45
C ARG A 373 -16.86 5.17 -48.99
N ARG A 374 -16.94 4.08 -49.76
CA ARG A 374 -16.24 2.81 -49.51
C ARG A 374 -14.73 3.03 -49.48
N GLN A 375 -14.19 3.74 -50.47
CA GLN A 375 -12.77 4.07 -50.55
C GLN A 375 -12.33 4.95 -49.37
N GLN A 376 -13.16 5.91 -48.93
CA GLN A 376 -12.89 6.72 -47.74
C GLN A 376 -12.83 5.87 -46.45
N ILE A 377 -13.75 4.92 -46.27
CA ILE A 377 -13.74 4.01 -45.10
C ILE A 377 -12.49 3.13 -45.13
N LEU A 378 -12.12 2.57 -46.29
CA LEU A 378 -10.90 1.75 -46.44
C LEU A 378 -9.63 2.55 -46.12
N ASN A 379 -9.52 3.78 -46.61
CA ASN A 379 -8.39 4.66 -46.28
C ASN A 379 -8.35 4.96 -44.77
N THR A 380 -9.52 5.20 -44.15
CA THR A 380 -9.63 5.42 -42.69
C THR A 380 -9.17 4.20 -41.89
N ILE A 381 -9.56 2.99 -42.31
CA ILE A 381 -9.11 1.75 -41.68
C ILE A 381 -7.58 1.63 -41.77
N LYS A 382 -7.00 1.86 -42.94
CA LYS A 382 -5.55 1.80 -43.16
C LYS A 382 -4.80 2.80 -42.27
N ASP A 383 -5.30 4.02 -42.13
CA ASP A 383 -4.70 5.04 -41.27
C ASP A 383 -4.79 4.66 -39.78
N LEU A 384 -5.91 4.06 -39.35
CA LEU A 384 -6.06 3.56 -37.98
C LEU A 384 -5.15 2.34 -37.72
N GLU A 385 -5.00 1.44 -38.68
CA GLU A 385 -4.06 0.31 -38.60
C GLU A 385 -2.61 0.81 -38.48
N GLY A 386 -2.24 1.86 -39.22
CA GLY A 386 -0.95 2.55 -39.05
C GLY A 386 -0.76 3.13 -37.65
N GLN A 387 -1.82 3.68 -37.03
CA GLN A 387 -1.77 4.15 -35.63
C GLN A 387 -1.60 3.00 -34.64
N VAL A 388 -2.26 1.85 -34.86
CA VAL A 388 -2.05 0.66 -34.02
C VAL A 388 -0.58 0.23 -34.09
N ALA A 389 0.00 0.10 -35.29
CA ALA A 389 1.39 -0.28 -35.46
C ALA A 389 2.36 0.69 -34.77
N GLN A 390 2.07 2.00 -34.81
CA GLN A 390 2.86 2.99 -34.07
C GLN A 390 2.75 2.81 -32.56
N ILE A 391 1.53 2.61 -32.02
CA ILE A 391 1.33 2.38 -30.58
C ILE A 391 2.00 1.09 -30.13
N GLU A 392 1.93 0.02 -30.94
CA GLU A 392 2.60 -1.26 -30.66
C GLU A 392 4.12 -1.13 -30.67
N LYS A 393 4.67 -0.29 -31.57
CA LYS A 393 6.08 0.06 -31.55
C LYS A 393 6.46 0.86 -30.29
N GLU A 394 5.67 1.87 -29.91
CA GLU A 394 5.89 2.64 -28.68
C GLU A 394 5.85 1.76 -27.43
N LEU A 395 4.93 0.78 -27.38
CA LEU A 395 4.87 -0.23 -26.32
C LEU A 395 6.11 -1.14 -26.32
N ALA A 396 6.57 -1.59 -27.48
CA ALA A 396 7.78 -2.41 -27.61
C ALA A 396 9.05 -1.64 -27.22
N ASP A 397 9.19 -0.38 -27.63
CA ASP A 397 10.31 0.50 -27.28
C ASP A 397 10.40 0.75 -25.76
N LYS A 398 9.26 0.64 -25.05
CA LYS A 398 9.17 0.74 -23.58
C LYS A 398 9.35 -0.60 -22.85
N GLY A 399 9.61 -1.69 -23.58
CA GLY A 399 9.81 -3.03 -23.01
C GLY A 399 8.53 -3.83 -22.76
N PHE A 400 7.40 -3.44 -23.36
CA PHE A 400 6.10 -4.11 -23.22
C PHE A 400 5.58 -4.62 -24.57
N PRO A 401 6.22 -5.63 -25.19
CA PRO A 401 5.76 -6.16 -26.46
C PRO A 401 4.35 -6.76 -26.33
N VAL A 402 3.45 -6.41 -27.27
CA VAL A 402 2.03 -6.82 -27.23
C VAL A 402 1.83 -8.34 -27.38
N ALA A 403 2.85 -9.06 -27.89
CA ALA A 403 2.78 -10.50 -28.12
C ALA A 403 3.07 -11.36 -26.87
N SER A 404 3.55 -10.77 -25.77
CA SER A 404 3.76 -11.51 -24.52
C SER A 404 2.64 -11.20 -23.54
N GLU A 405 1.66 -12.09 -23.44
CA GLU A 405 0.79 -12.20 -22.25
C GLU A 405 1.55 -12.70 -21.02
N ASP A 406 2.87 -12.89 -21.11
CA ASP A 406 3.71 -13.25 -19.98
C ASP A 406 3.58 -12.19 -18.89
N ARG A 407 2.94 -12.63 -17.80
CA ARG A 407 2.87 -11.94 -16.52
C ARG A 407 4.25 -11.44 -16.17
N LEU A 408 4.33 -10.16 -15.81
CA LEU A 408 5.50 -9.56 -15.19
C LEU A 408 5.93 -10.47 -14.03
N THR A 409 7.01 -11.23 -14.19
CA THR A 409 7.73 -11.82 -13.06
C THR A 409 8.16 -10.65 -12.19
N THR A 410 7.53 -10.53 -11.01
CA THR A 410 7.86 -9.47 -10.07
C THR A 410 9.34 -9.57 -9.69
N PRO A 411 10.09 -8.46 -9.63
CA PRO A 411 11.50 -8.45 -9.21
C PRO A 411 11.75 -9.10 -7.84
N ALA A 412 10.69 -9.33 -7.05
CA ALA A 412 10.69 -9.96 -5.74
C ALA A 412 11.32 -11.38 -5.70
N GLU A 413 11.37 -12.13 -6.81
CA GLU A 413 11.93 -13.50 -6.80
C GLU A 413 13.46 -13.57 -6.99
N ALA A 414 14.12 -12.49 -7.41
CA ALA A 414 15.58 -12.47 -7.63
C ALA A 414 16.40 -12.19 -6.36
N GLU A 415 15.75 -11.82 -5.26
CA GLU A 415 16.41 -11.33 -4.05
C GLU A 415 16.72 -12.45 -3.05
N ARG A 416 17.68 -13.30 -3.42
CA ARG A 416 18.38 -14.09 -2.41
C ARG A 416 19.35 -13.18 -1.67
N ARG A 417 19.06 -12.99 -0.38
CA ARG A 417 19.92 -12.53 0.73
C ARG A 417 21.22 -11.91 0.29
N ASP A 418 21.46 -10.66 0.68
CA ASP A 418 22.80 -10.13 0.74
C ASP A 418 23.48 -10.71 1.99
N PRO A 419 24.31 -11.77 1.92
CA PRO A 419 24.86 -12.46 3.10
C PRO A 419 25.97 -11.65 3.79
N LEU A 420 26.11 -10.37 3.45
CA LEU A 420 27.32 -9.59 3.70
C LEU A 420 27.53 -9.28 5.20
N LEU A 421 26.51 -9.04 6.02
CA LEU A 421 26.77 -8.59 7.39
C LEU A 421 27.42 -9.61 8.34
N ASN A 422 27.47 -10.90 7.99
CA ASN A 422 28.14 -11.91 8.82
C ASN A 422 29.69 -11.80 8.82
N ARG A 423 30.29 -10.98 7.96
CA ARG A 423 31.76 -10.84 7.85
C ARG A 423 32.34 -9.66 8.63
N GLY A 424 31.52 -8.93 9.39
CA GLY A 424 31.92 -7.69 10.06
C GLY A 424 32.22 -6.55 9.08
N LEU A 425 32.48 -5.34 9.61
CA LEU A 425 32.60 -4.11 8.81
C LEU A 425 33.67 -4.19 7.72
N LEU A 426 34.80 -4.82 8.04
CA LEU A 426 35.98 -4.92 7.17
C LEU A 426 35.97 -6.14 6.24
N GLY A 427 34.98 -7.02 6.38
CA GLY A 427 34.85 -8.21 5.55
C GLY A 427 33.97 -8.00 4.31
N ASN A 428 33.33 -6.84 4.21
CA ASN A 428 32.41 -6.48 3.14
C ASN A 428 33.02 -5.46 2.20
N GLU A 429 32.77 -5.63 0.91
CA GLU A 429 33.22 -4.67 -0.10
C GLU A 429 32.45 -3.36 0.02
N SER A 430 31.16 -3.48 0.31
CA SER A 430 30.27 -2.38 0.63
C SER A 430 29.19 -2.87 1.59
N PHE A 431 28.61 -1.96 2.38
CA PHE A 431 27.43 -2.27 3.18
C PHE A 431 26.44 -1.11 3.15
N LYS A 432 25.15 -1.44 3.14
CA LYS A 432 24.06 -0.46 3.15
C LYS A 432 23.74 -0.05 4.59
N VAL A 433 23.45 1.22 4.79
CA VAL A 433 22.94 1.78 6.04
C VAL A 433 21.67 2.58 5.77
N TRP A 434 20.74 2.63 6.72
CA TRP A 434 19.56 3.49 6.62
C TRP A 434 19.07 4.01 7.98
N ALA A 435 18.27 5.06 7.90
CA ALA A 435 17.56 5.66 9.02
C ALA A 435 16.11 5.99 8.62
N HIS A 436 15.23 6.07 9.60
CA HIS A 436 13.81 6.37 9.41
C HIS A 436 13.46 7.69 10.10
N ASP A 437 12.76 8.55 9.39
CA ASP A 437 12.22 9.82 9.88
C ASP A 437 10.69 9.76 9.86
N ILE A 438 10.11 9.64 11.04
CA ILE A 438 8.65 9.61 11.25
C ILE A 438 8.09 10.96 11.70
N ALA A 439 8.96 11.96 11.88
CA ALA A 439 8.60 13.30 12.33
C ALA A 439 8.40 14.25 11.14
N VAL A 440 8.07 13.71 9.98
CA VAL A 440 7.89 14.46 8.73
C VAL A 440 6.48 15.01 8.65
N GLU A 441 6.34 16.21 8.08
CA GLU A 441 5.02 16.82 7.89
C GLU A 441 4.43 16.43 6.53
N PRO A 442 3.14 16.02 6.48
CA PRO A 442 2.43 15.79 5.22
C PRO A 442 2.56 16.98 4.25
N GLY A 443 2.93 16.71 3.01
CA GLY A 443 3.06 17.74 1.96
C GLY A 443 4.34 18.56 1.97
N ALA A 444 5.22 18.39 2.96
CA ALA A 444 6.51 19.06 2.98
C ALA A 444 7.53 18.36 2.07
N VAL A 445 8.56 19.11 1.67
CA VAL A 445 9.70 18.61 0.89
C VAL A 445 10.95 18.67 1.75
N TYR A 446 11.69 17.57 1.81
CA TYR A 446 12.89 17.44 2.60
C TYR A 446 14.09 17.01 1.76
N ARG A 447 15.30 17.24 2.29
CA ARG A 447 16.51 16.54 1.86
C ARG A 447 17.25 16.01 3.07
N TYR A 448 17.94 14.89 2.89
CA TYR A 448 18.60 14.17 3.98
C TYR A 448 20.08 13.93 3.69
N ARG A 449 20.87 13.72 4.74
CA ARG A 449 22.23 13.19 4.63
C ARG A 449 22.51 12.25 5.79
N LEU A 450 23.41 11.31 5.57
CA LEU A 450 23.76 10.25 6.52
C LEU A 450 25.24 10.32 6.90
N ARG A 451 25.54 9.91 8.13
CA ARG A 451 26.89 9.53 8.54
C ARG A 451 26.82 8.31 9.45
N VAL A 452 27.94 7.60 9.56
CA VAL A 452 28.05 6.49 10.51
C VAL A 452 28.98 6.84 11.65
N ARG A 453 28.64 6.30 12.81
CA ARG A 453 29.48 6.30 14.01
C ARG A 453 30.08 4.91 14.16
N VAL A 454 31.40 4.83 14.28
CA VAL A 454 32.14 3.58 14.53
C VAL A 454 32.95 3.71 15.81
N ASN A 455 33.33 2.58 16.42
CA ASN A 455 34.23 2.65 17.56
C ASN A 455 35.64 3.05 17.11
N ASN A 456 36.34 3.81 17.95
CA ASN A 456 37.71 4.21 17.67
C ASN A 456 38.71 3.12 18.13
N PRO A 457 39.48 2.50 17.22
CA PRO A 457 40.42 1.44 17.56
C PRO A 457 41.63 1.93 18.37
N ILE A 458 41.93 3.23 18.45
CA ILE A 458 43.02 3.76 19.29
C ILE A 458 42.55 4.17 20.69
N TYR A 459 41.25 4.06 20.98
CA TYR A 459 40.70 4.44 22.28
C TYR A 459 41.33 3.65 23.45
N GLY A 460 41.76 4.36 24.50
CA GLY A 460 42.37 3.77 25.70
C GLY A 460 43.80 3.26 25.52
N LYS A 461 44.47 3.62 24.42
CA LYS A 461 45.84 3.21 24.09
C LYS A 461 46.88 4.31 24.28
N GLU A 462 46.60 5.32 25.11
CA GLU A 462 47.46 6.49 25.31
C GLU A 462 48.87 6.10 25.76
N ARG A 463 49.01 5.00 26.52
CA ARG A 463 50.31 4.50 27.00
C ARG A 463 51.16 3.82 25.92
N LEU A 464 50.57 3.51 24.76
CA LEU A 464 51.23 2.86 23.64
C LEU A 464 51.63 3.86 22.54
N LEU A 465 51.19 5.10 22.67
CA LEU A 465 51.50 6.21 21.78
C LEU A 465 52.74 6.95 22.29
N ASP A 466 53.54 7.46 21.36
CA ASP A 466 54.67 8.33 21.69
C ASP A 466 54.17 9.62 22.36
N ALA A 467 54.86 10.08 23.41
CA ALA A 467 54.53 11.32 24.10
C ALA A 467 54.66 12.57 23.20
N GLY A 468 55.40 12.47 22.10
CA GLY A 468 55.50 13.50 21.06
C GLY A 468 54.30 13.58 20.10
N ALA A 469 53.37 12.62 20.15
CA ALA A 469 52.22 12.52 19.25
C ALA A 469 50.98 13.24 19.82
N GLY A 470 51.06 14.56 19.97
CA GLY A 470 50.06 15.38 20.69
C GLY A 470 48.61 15.14 20.25
N ASP A 471 48.34 15.19 18.94
CA ASP A 471 46.98 15.03 18.39
C ASP A 471 46.47 13.59 18.54
N ASP A 472 47.36 12.58 18.45
CA ASP A 472 47.01 11.17 18.63
C ASP A 472 46.55 10.86 20.06
N LEU A 473 47.10 11.56 21.06
CA LEU A 473 46.68 11.44 22.45
C LEU A 473 45.27 11.97 22.68
N GLU A 474 44.84 13.00 21.95
CA GLU A 474 43.46 13.48 22.00
C GLU A 474 42.51 12.49 21.33
N LEU A 475 42.90 11.95 20.16
CA LEU A 475 42.11 10.94 19.48
C LEU A 475 41.97 9.66 20.31
N ALA A 476 43.02 9.22 21.01
CA ALA A 476 42.98 8.05 21.90
C ALA A 476 42.06 8.23 23.12
N ARG A 477 41.58 9.45 23.40
CA ARG A 477 40.56 9.74 24.42
C ARG A 477 39.15 9.75 23.87
N GLN A 478 38.97 9.69 22.56
CA GLN A 478 37.66 9.67 21.92
C GLN A 478 37.24 8.21 21.67
N PRO A 479 36.13 7.73 22.25
CA PRO A 479 35.69 6.34 22.09
C PRO A 479 35.14 6.02 20.69
N TYR A 480 34.81 7.05 19.90
CA TYR A 480 34.14 6.93 18.62
C TYR A 480 34.84 7.75 17.53
N ALA A 481 34.72 7.29 16.30
CA ALA A 481 35.02 8.05 15.10
C ALA A 481 33.74 8.21 14.27
N PHE A 482 33.60 9.33 13.58
CA PHE A 482 32.48 9.60 12.69
C PHE A 482 32.97 9.61 11.25
N SER A 483 32.14 9.14 10.33
CA SER A 483 32.34 9.49 8.93
C SER A 483 32.02 10.94 8.69
N GLU A 484 32.58 11.48 7.62
CA GLU A 484 32.01 12.67 7.00
C GLU A 484 30.56 12.40 6.60
N TRP A 485 29.78 13.47 6.49
CA TRP A 485 28.41 13.40 6.00
C TRP A 485 28.38 13.01 4.52
N SER A 486 27.41 12.19 4.13
CA SER A 486 27.09 11.95 2.73
C SER A 486 26.70 13.26 2.03
N ALA A 487 26.68 13.23 0.70
CA ALA A 487 25.93 14.24 -0.04
C ALA A 487 24.46 14.24 0.38
N TRP A 488 23.80 15.39 0.24
CA TRP A 488 22.36 15.50 0.43
C TRP A 488 21.63 14.64 -0.62
N THR A 489 20.51 14.03 -0.23
CA THR A 489 19.57 13.38 -1.16
C THR A 489 19.03 14.41 -2.17
N ASN A 490 18.42 13.90 -3.24
CA ASN A 490 17.45 14.68 -4.00
C ASN A 490 16.23 15.03 -3.11
N ASP A 491 15.39 15.95 -3.59
CA ASP A 491 14.15 16.35 -2.94
C ASP A 491 13.26 15.14 -2.67
N VAL A 492 12.91 14.93 -1.40
CA VAL A 492 12.01 13.90 -0.91
C VAL A 492 10.68 14.58 -0.58
N MET A 493 9.71 14.42 -1.48
CA MET A 493 8.36 14.94 -1.29
C MET A 493 7.56 13.99 -0.41
N VAL A 494 7.10 14.48 0.74
CA VAL A 494 6.20 13.75 1.62
C VAL A 494 4.78 13.95 1.11
N GLY A 495 4.06 12.85 0.88
CA GLY A 495 2.68 12.92 0.39
C GLY A 495 1.79 13.76 1.31
N LYS A 496 0.87 14.56 0.75
CA LYS A 496 -0.19 15.22 1.51
C LYS A 496 -1.20 14.19 1.99
N GLU A 497 -1.88 14.46 3.09
CA GLU A 497 -3.00 13.63 3.53
C GLU A 497 -4.15 13.67 2.50
N THR A 498 -4.43 14.86 1.96
CA THR A 498 -5.47 15.06 0.94
C THR A 498 -4.91 15.76 -0.29
N TYR A 499 -5.25 15.24 -1.48
CA TYR A 499 -4.99 15.83 -2.77
C TYR A 499 -6.27 16.12 -3.53
N LEU A 500 -6.28 17.22 -4.27
CA LEU A 500 -7.28 17.56 -5.27
C LEU A 500 -6.59 17.53 -6.63
N PHE A 501 -7.18 16.90 -7.64
CA PHE A 501 -6.70 16.95 -9.02
C PHE A 501 -7.85 17.21 -9.98
N LEU A 502 -7.68 18.18 -10.87
CA LEU A 502 -8.66 18.46 -11.91
C LEU A 502 -8.53 17.43 -13.03
N THR A 503 -9.64 16.82 -13.44
CA THR A 503 -9.64 15.74 -14.43
C THR A 503 -10.35 16.11 -15.73
N ALA A 504 -11.29 17.05 -15.69
CA ALA A 504 -11.95 17.61 -16.87
C ALA A 504 -12.55 18.98 -16.55
N GLY A 505 -12.84 19.79 -17.56
CA GLY A 505 -13.67 20.98 -17.39
C GLY A 505 -14.23 21.50 -18.70
N ASN A 506 -15.24 22.36 -18.60
CA ASN A 506 -15.87 23.05 -19.73
C ASN A 506 -16.13 24.51 -19.33
N GLU A 507 -15.77 25.45 -20.19
CA GLU A 507 -16.13 26.86 -19.99
C GLU A 507 -17.64 27.08 -20.15
N ALA A 508 -18.18 28.09 -19.45
CA ALA A 508 -19.51 28.59 -19.75
C ALA A 508 -19.53 29.12 -21.19
N LYS A 509 -20.40 28.56 -22.05
CA LYS A 509 -20.58 29.11 -23.40
C LYS A 509 -20.98 30.58 -23.29
N GLN A 510 -20.21 31.48 -23.92
CA GLN A 510 -20.44 32.92 -23.89
C GLN A 510 -21.91 33.27 -24.14
N ALA A 511 -22.41 34.27 -23.39
CA ALA A 511 -23.80 34.69 -23.22
C ALA A 511 -24.57 35.16 -24.49
N GLY A 512 -24.11 34.78 -25.69
CA GLY A 512 -24.82 34.99 -26.95
C GLY A 512 -25.92 33.96 -27.23
N ASP A 513 -25.93 32.82 -26.53
CA ASP A 513 -26.97 31.79 -26.64
C ASP A 513 -27.82 31.77 -25.36
N ALA A 514 -28.68 32.78 -25.21
CA ALA A 514 -29.52 33.00 -24.03
C ALA A 514 -30.51 31.84 -23.73
N LEU A 515 -30.61 30.85 -24.60
CA LEU A 515 -31.37 29.62 -24.36
C LEU A 515 -30.56 28.55 -23.61
N ALA A 516 -29.22 28.56 -23.71
CA ALA A 516 -28.34 27.61 -23.02
C ALA A 516 -28.14 27.94 -21.53
N THR A 517 -28.30 29.21 -21.13
CA THR A 517 -28.21 29.67 -19.73
C THR A 517 -29.37 29.19 -18.86
N LEU A 518 -30.53 28.85 -19.44
CA LEU A 518 -31.66 28.28 -18.69
C LEU A 518 -31.50 26.77 -18.41
N GLY A 519 -30.52 26.10 -19.03
CA GLY A 519 -30.29 24.66 -18.93
C GLY A 519 -29.21 24.20 -17.94
N GLY A 520 -28.68 25.09 -17.09
CA GLY A 520 -27.64 24.73 -16.11
C GLY A 520 -26.27 24.38 -16.71
N GLY A 521 -25.98 24.90 -17.92
CA GLY A 521 -24.70 24.78 -18.62
C GLY A 521 -23.64 25.80 -18.19
N GLY A 522 -23.58 26.14 -16.90
CA GLY A 522 -22.52 27.00 -16.35
C GLY A 522 -21.15 26.34 -16.42
N ALA A 523 -20.09 27.13 -16.21
CA ALA A 523 -18.72 26.65 -16.18
C ALA A 523 -18.59 25.57 -15.09
N LYS A 524 -17.98 24.42 -15.45
CA LYS A 524 -17.89 23.25 -14.57
C LYS A 524 -16.50 22.65 -14.69
N VAL A 525 -15.96 22.21 -13.56
CA VAL A 525 -14.75 21.40 -13.49
C VAL A 525 -15.04 20.11 -12.73
N SER A 526 -14.58 18.99 -13.26
CA SER A 526 -14.57 17.71 -12.57
C SER A 526 -13.22 17.54 -11.89
N ALA A 527 -13.25 17.12 -10.64
CA ALA A 527 -12.06 16.88 -9.85
C ALA A 527 -12.13 15.50 -9.17
N GLU A 528 -10.97 14.88 -9.03
CA GLU A 528 -10.76 13.73 -8.15
C GLU A 528 -10.12 14.23 -6.86
N VAL A 529 -10.66 13.78 -5.72
CA VAL A 529 -10.09 14.02 -4.40
C VAL A 529 -9.51 12.70 -3.93
N TYR A 530 -8.27 12.71 -3.47
CA TYR A 530 -7.64 11.56 -2.87
C TYR A 530 -7.33 11.86 -1.41
N HIS A 531 -7.78 11.00 -0.51
CA HIS A 531 -7.57 11.14 0.93
C HIS A 531 -6.91 9.88 1.47
N MET A 532 -5.83 10.05 2.22
CA MET A 532 -5.14 8.94 2.87
C MET A 532 -6.04 8.33 3.93
N TYR A 533 -6.31 7.04 3.82
CA TYR A 533 -7.05 6.29 4.85
C TYR A 533 -6.65 4.82 4.85
N TYR A 534 -6.21 4.32 6.00
CA TYR A 534 -5.80 2.94 6.22
C TYR A 534 -4.60 2.54 5.34
N GLY A 535 -3.57 3.38 5.32
CA GLY A 535 -2.29 3.20 4.62
C GLY A 535 -2.32 3.43 3.10
N HIS A 536 -3.50 3.69 2.52
CA HIS A 536 -3.67 3.91 1.08
C HIS A 536 -4.46 5.18 0.78
N TYR A 537 -4.19 5.82 -0.35
CA TYR A 537 -5.05 6.88 -0.85
C TYR A 537 -6.39 6.32 -1.33
N ARG A 538 -7.48 6.96 -0.93
CA ARG A 538 -8.85 6.60 -1.29
C ARG A 538 -9.44 7.71 -2.16
N ARG A 539 -10.22 7.34 -3.17
CA ARG A 539 -10.68 8.27 -4.20
C ARG A 539 -12.15 8.68 -4.00
N GLY A 540 -12.38 9.99 -3.98
CA GLY A 540 -13.67 10.65 -4.15
C GLY A 540 -13.71 11.42 -5.46
N SER A 541 -14.92 11.74 -5.93
CA SER A 541 -15.14 12.53 -7.14
C SER A 541 -16.02 13.73 -6.83
N ALA A 542 -15.67 14.89 -7.36
CA ALA A 542 -16.47 16.11 -7.23
C ALA A 542 -16.69 16.75 -8.60
N THR A 543 -17.85 17.37 -8.79
CA THR A 543 -18.10 18.29 -9.90
C THR A 543 -18.42 19.64 -9.30
N LEU A 544 -17.60 20.62 -9.61
CA LEU A 544 -17.62 21.94 -8.99
C LEU A 544 -18.08 22.98 -10.00
N THR A 545 -18.88 23.93 -9.52
CA THR A 545 -19.25 25.17 -10.18
C THR A 545 -18.69 26.38 -9.41
N PRO A 546 -18.46 27.53 -10.07
CA PRO A 546 -18.06 28.75 -9.37
C PRO A 546 -18.93 29.06 -8.15
N GLY A 547 -18.32 29.18 -6.99
CA GLY A 547 -18.94 29.35 -5.68
C GLY A 547 -18.98 28.08 -4.81
N ASP A 548 -18.74 26.90 -5.39
CA ASP A 548 -18.73 25.64 -4.64
C ASP A 548 -17.42 25.46 -3.87
N SER A 549 -17.50 24.95 -2.64
CA SER A 549 -16.38 24.37 -1.92
C SER A 549 -16.15 22.91 -2.33
N VAL A 550 -14.93 22.42 -2.15
CA VAL A 550 -14.63 21.00 -2.41
C VAL A 550 -15.19 20.14 -1.28
N TYR A 551 -16.22 19.39 -1.60
CA TYR A 551 -16.88 18.43 -0.71
C TYR A 551 -17.13 17.13 -1.46
N THR A 552 -16.66 15.99 -0.93
CA THR A 552 -16.94 14.68 -1.52
C THR A 552 -16.88 13.57 -0.48
N ASP A 553 -17.62 12.50 -0.72
CA ASP A 553 -17.47 11.26 0.02
C ASP A 553 -16.46 10.37 -0.67
N VAL A 554 -15.49 9.92 0.09
CA VAL A 554 -14.49 8.96 -0.33
C VAL A 554 -14.94 7.57 0.13
N ARG A 555 -15.18 6.67 -0.83
CA ARG A 555 -15.62 5.30 -0.54
C ARG A 555 -14.44 4.47 -0.03
N LEU A 556 -14.66 3.75 1.05
CA LEU A 556 -13.71 2.80 1.60
C LEU A 556 -14.02 1.38 1.13
N PRO A 557 -13.01 0.50 1.02
CA PRO A 557 -13.26 -0.94 0.88
C PRO A 557 -14.12 -1.47 2.03
N ASP A 558 -14.94 -2.46 1.74
CA ASP A 558 -15.67 -3.19 2.78
C ASP A 558 -14.65 -3.90 3.71
N ARG A 559 -15.00 -4.13 4.99
CA ARG A 559 -14.19 -4.91 5.95
C ARG A 559 -12.82 -4.32 6.30
N LEU A 560 -12.72 -3.00 6.38
CA LEU A 560 -11.62 -2.39 7.13
C LEU A 560 -11.98 -2.40 8.62
N TYR A 561 -11.02 -2.79 9.47
CA TYR A 561 -11.26 -2.98 10.90
C TYR A 561 -10.39 -2.05 11.75
N LEU A 562 -11.01 -1.49 12.79
CA LEU A 562 -10.39 -0.75 13.88
C LEU A 562 -10.44 -1.63 15.14
N PHE A 563 -9.38 -1.60 15.93
CA PHE A 563 -9.17 -2.56 17.02
C PHE A 563 -9.05 -1.87 18.39
N ASP A 564 -9.90 -2.21 19.33
CA ASP A 564 -9.66 -1.94 20.76
C ASP A 564 -8.61 -2.93 21.27
N THR A 565 -7.36 -2.48 21.37
CA THR A 565 -6.22 -3.35 21.71
C THR A 565 -6.32 -3.95 23.12
N ALA A 566 -7.14 -3.37 24.00
CA ALA A 566 -7.41 -3.91 25.32
C ALA A 566 -8.37 -5.13 25.30
N LYS A 567 -9.11 -5.32 24.20
CA LYS A 567 -10.13 -6.38 24.07
C LYS A 567 -9.77 -7.44 23.04
N VAL A 568 -9.12 -7.04 21.96
CA VAL A 568 -8.76 -7.91 20.84
C VAL A 568 -7.28 -8.28 20.98
N SER A 569 -6.96 -9.56 20.83
CA SER A 569 -5.55 -9.99 20.78
C SER A 569 -4.90 -9.62 19.44
N ARG A 570 -3.59 -9.35 19.45
CA ARG A 570 -2.82 -9.07 18.22
C ARG A 570 -3.01 -10.16 17.16
N GLU A 571 -2.99 -11.42 17.56
CA GLU A 571 -3.19 -12.55 16.64
C GLU A 571 -4.58 -12.57 16.00
N GLU A 572 -5.61 -12.18 16.74
CA GLU A 572 -6.97 -12.09 16.24
C GLU A 572 -7.16 -10.89 15.31
N ALA A 573 -6.64 -9.71 15.69
CA ALA A 573 -6.67 -8.52 14.85
C ALA A 573 -6.02 -8.78 13.49
N TYR A 574 -4.84 -9.39 13.47
CA TYR A 574 -4.16 -9.78 12.24
C TYR A 574 -4.94 -10.82 11.43
N ARG A 575 -5.59 -11.79 12.08
CA ARG A 575 -6.45 -12.77 11.38
C ARG A 575 -7.60 -12.06 10.66
N LEU A 576 -8.23 -11.09 11.31
CA LEU A 576 -9.34 -10.31 10.76
C LEU A 576 -8.88 -9.37 9.63
N ALA A 577 -7.71 -8.76 9.79
CA ALA A 577 -7.10 -7.91 8.75
C ALA A 577 -6.56 -8.70 7.55
N GLY A 578 -6.67 -10.03 7.54
CA GLY A 578 -6.11 -10.88 6.48
C GLY A 578 -4.58 -10.97 6.49
N VAL A 579 -3.93 -10.49 7.55
CA VAL A 579 -2.47 -10.55 7.75
C VAL A 579 -2.09 -11.96 8.21
N THR A 580 -1.52 -12.74 7.29
CA THR A 580 -1.15 -14.13 7.58
C THR A 580 0.01 -14.19 8.57
N PRO A 581 0.18 -15.27 9.36
CA PRO A 581 1.34 -15.44 10.23
C PRO A 581 2.69 -15.38 9.50
N ASP A 582 2.72 -15.68 8.19
CA ASP A 582 3.91 -15.47 7.36
C ASP A 582 4.12 -13.99 7.07
N ASP A 583 3.07 -13.16 6.87
CA ASP A 583 3.16 -11.69 6.89
C ASP A 583 3.69 -11.16 8.23
N ARG A 584 3.29 -11.79 9.36
CA ARG A 584 3.77 -11.40 10.72
C ARG A 584 5.27 -11.64 10.93
N ARG A 585 5.85 -12.60 10.20
CA ARG A 585 7.30 -12.88 10.18
C ARG A 585 8.02 -12.19 9.03
N ARG A 586 7.34 -11.34 8.24
CA ARG A 586 7.97 -10.41 7.31
C ARG A 586 8.60 -9.25 8.06
N VAL A 587 9.51 -9.60 8.97
CA VAL A 587 10.83 -8.99 8.99
C VAL A 587 11.32 -9.01 7.54
N PRO A 588 11.97 -7.97 6.98
CA PRO A 588 12.36 -7.90 5.57
C PRO A 588 13.27 -9.02 4.99
N ASN A 589 13.43 -10.21 5.60
CA ASN A 589 14.55 -11.13 5.38
C ASN A 589 14.31 -12.68 5.42
N MET A 590 13.15 -13.25 5.06
CA MET A 590 13.04 -14.72 4.79
C MET A 590 12.03 -15.14 3.68
N PRO A 591 12.26 -16.30 3.00
CA PRO A 591 11.67 -16.65 1.70
C PRO A 591 10.33 -17.40 1.75
N TYR A 592 9.50 -17.23 0.71
CA TYR A 592 8.29 -17.99 0.42
C TYR A 592 8.56 -19.42 -0.09
N PRO A 593 7.70 -20.41 0.20
CA PRO A 593 7.46 -21.58 -0.66
C PRO A 593 6.41 -21.25 -1.75
N PRO A 594 6.44 -21.92 -2.93
CA PRO A 594 5.53 -21.61 -4.03
C PRO A 594 4.06 -21.91 -3.66
N SER A 595 3.19 -20.92 -3.84
CA SER A 595 1.74 -21.12 -3.82
C SER A 595 1.32 -21.96 -5.04
N ARG A 596 0.52 -23.01 -4.80
CA ARG A 596 -0.08 -23.81 -5.88
C ARG A 596 -1.07 -22.94 -6.64
N ALA A 597 -0.72 -22.58 -7.87
CA ALA A 597 -1.65 -21.93 -8.79
C ALA A 597 -2.91 -22.81 -9.01
N PRO A 598 -4.11 -22.22 -9.11
CA PRO A 598 -5.30 -22.94 -9.57
C PRO A 598 -5.10 -23.40 -11.02
N TYR A 599 -5.39 -24.68 -11.26
CA TYR A 599 -5.35 -25.33 -12.57
C TYR A 599 -6.40 -24.67 -13.48
N MET A 600 -6.02 -23.74 -14.35
CA MET A 600 -6.88 -23.33 -15.46
C MET A 600 -6.79 -24.38 -16.59
N PRO A 601 -7.93 -24.84 -17.15
CA PRO A 601 -7.92 -25.72 -18.31
C PRO A 601 -7.42 -24.96 -19.53
N ILE A 602 -6.34 -25.48 -20.13
CA ILE A 602 -5.76 -24.98 -21.39
C ILE A 602 -6.81 -25.08 -22.52
N PRO A 603 -7.08 -24.01 -23.28
CA PRO A 603 -7.90 -24.09 -24.49
C PRO A 603 -7.21 -24.96 -25.54
N GLY A 604 -7.90 -26.00 -25.99
CA GLY A 604 -7.39 -26.95 -26.97
C GLY A 604 -6.94 -26.29 -28.28
N ASN A 605 -5.71 -26.60 -28.68
CA ASN A 605 -5.10 -26.22 -29.95
C ASN A 605 -5.84 -26.91 -31.12
N PRO A 606 -6.35 -26.19 -32.14
CA PRO A 606 -7.00 -26.81 -33.29
C PRO A 606 -5.97 -27.07 -34.39
N GLY A 607 -5.48 -28.31 -34.48
CA GLY A 607 -4.83 -28.76 -35.70
C GLY A 607 -3.73 -29.80 -35.49
N GLU A 608 -4.09 -31.07 -35.59
CA GLU A 608 -3.27 -32.10 -36.24
C GLU A 608 -4.10 -33.39 -36.37
N ARG A 609 -4.71 -33.56 -37.55
CA ARG A 609 -5.13 -34.88 -38.03
C ARG A 609 -4.14 -35.25 -39.11
N ASP A 610 -3.38 -36.32 -38.89
CA ASP A 610 -3.08 -37.39 -39.86
C ASP A 610 -1.86 -38.22 -39.39
N ALA A 611 -2.12 -39.36 -38.76
CA ALA A 611 -1.28 -40.57 -38.89
C ALA A 611 -1.96 -41.80 -38.25
N PRO A 612 -1.79 -43.02 -38.82
CA PRO A 612 -2.60 -44.18 -38.52
C PRO A 612 -2.05 -45.04 -37.36
N ASN A 613 -3.00 -45.68 -36.69
CA ASN A 613 -2.87 -46.62 -35.59
C ASN A 613 -2.15 -47.93 -35.98
N PRO A 614 -1.43 -48.58 -35.05
CA PRO A 614 -1.39 -50.04 -35.04
C PRO A 614 -1.84 -50.65 -33.70
N GLU A 615 -2.81 -51.56 -33.86
CA GLU A 615 -3.05 -52.81 -33.13
C GLU A 615 -2.68 -52.91 -31.63
N PHE A 616 -3.71 -53.02 -30.78
CA PHE A 616 -3.63 -53.83 -29.57
C PHE A 616 -4.92 -54.65 -29.30
N VAL A 617 -4.70 -55.96 -29.41
CA VAL A 617 -5.27 -57.15 -28.74
C VAL A 617 -6.34 -56.93 -27.65
N LYS A 618 -7.48 -57.63 -27.78
CA LYS A 618 -8.52 -57.89 -26.74
C LYS A 618 -8.05 -58.99 -25.76
N PRO A 619 -8.45 -58.99 -24.47
CA PRO A 619 -9.71 -59.66 -24.05
C PRO A 619 -10.43 -58.96 -22.88
N GLY A 620 -11.77 -58.92 -22.83
CA GLY A 620 -12.59 -59.89 -22.09
C GLY A 620 -13.61 -59.15 -21.19
N PRO A 621 -14.77 -59.73 -20.83
CA PRO A 621 -16.03 -58.98 -20.72
C PRO A 621 -16.38 -58.60 -19.28
N GLN A 622 -16.85 -57.36 -19.08
CA GLN A 622 -17.61 -56.97 -17.90
C GLN A 622 -18.87 -56.19 -18.28
N GLN A 623 -19.91 -56.49 -17.51
CA GLN A 623 -21.33 -56.37 -17.81
C GLN A 623 -21.79 -54.91 -17.85
N SER A 624 -22.65 -54.62 -18.83
CA SER A 624 -23.39 -53.37 -18.93
C SER A 624 -24.53 -53.33 -17.90
N PRO A 625 -24.73 -52.24 -17.15
CA PRO A 625 -26.03 -51.90 -16.61
C PRO A 625 -26.81 -51.02 -17.59
N GLU A 626 -28.12 -51.20 -17.52
CA GLU A 626 -29.17 -50.61 -18.35
C GLU A 626 -29.12 -49.09 -18.47
N PHE A 627 -29.39 -48.63 -19.69
CA PHE A 627 -29.57 -47.24 -20.07
C PHE A 627 -31.00 -46.80 -19.74
N VAL A 628 -31.18 -45.92 -18.76
CA VAL A 628 -32.44 -45.19 -18.53
C VAL A 628 -32.35 -43.86 -19.29
N PRO A 629 -33.31 -43.50 -20.17
CA PRO A 629 -33.25 -42.25 -20.91
C PRO A 629 -33.51 -41.05 -19.99
N TYR A 630 -32.54 -40.13 -19.92
CA TYR A 630 -32.65 -38.86 -19.20
C TYR A 630 -33.54 -37.88 -19.97
N ASN A 631 -34.50 -37.30 -19.24
CA ASN A 631 -35.49 -36.34 -19.68
C ASN A 631 -34.95 -34.90 -19.48
N PRO A 632 -34.73 -34.09 -20.53
CA PRO A 632 -34.18 -32.74 -20.38
C PRO A 632 -35.30 -31.75 -20.04
N GLY A 633 -35.67 -31.66 -18.77
CA GLY A 633 -36.76 -30.79 -18.32
C GLY A 633 -36.77 -30.40 -16.85
N GLY A 634 -35.67 -30.58 -16.12
CA GLY A 634 -35.56 -30.19 -14.72
C GLY A 634 -34.22 -29.51 -14.44
N THR A 635 -34.24 -28.19 -14.29
CA THR A 635 -33.14 -27.45 -13.68
C THR A 635 -32.98 -27.98 -12.26
N PRO A 636 -31.81 -28.51 -11.85
CA PRO A 636 -31.60 -28.88 -10.45
C PRO A 636 -31.65 -27.58 -9.65
N GLY A 637 -32.58 -27.49 -8.70
CA GLY A 637 -32.51 -26.48 -7.66
C GLY A 637 -31.20 -26.70 -6.91
N GLY A 638 -30.18 -25.89 -7.24
CA GLY A 638 -29.01 -25.75 -6.39
C GLY A 638 -29.48 -25.37 -4.98
N PRO A 639 -28.79 -25.81 -3.92
CA PRO A 639 -29.12 -25.37 -2.58
C PRO A 639 -29.13 -23.85 -2.61
N THR A 640 -30.28 -23.24 -2.31
CA THR A 640 -30.36 -21.83 -2.00
C THR A 640 -29.35 -21.60 -0.89
N GLN A 641 -28.22 -20.97 -1.21
CA GLN A 641 -27.27 -20.54 -0.19
C GLN A 641 -28.08 -19.67 0.76
N ALA A 642 -28.33 -20.18 1.96
CA ALA A 642 -28.81 -19.35 3.04
C ALA A 642 -27.79 -18.23 3.14
N ALA A 643 -28.22 -16.98 2.97
CA ALA A 643 -27.38 -15.82 3.21
C ALA A 643 -26.70 -16.07 4.55
N LEU A 644 -25.37 -16.25 4.54
CA LEU A 644 -24.60 -16.44 5.75
C LEU A 644 -24.95 -15.24 6.63
N GLU A 645 -25.58 -15.51 7.78
CA GLU A 645 -25.89 -14.44 8.73
C GLU A 645 -24.58 -13.69 8.99
N PRO A 646 -24.60 -12.35 9.01
CA PRO A 646 -23.40 -11.56 9.22
C PRO A 646 -22.74 -12.06 10.50
N GLU A 647 -21.54 -12.65 10.37
CA GLU A 647 -20.78 -13.15 11.51
C GLU A 647 -20.57 -11.97 12.46
N GLU A 648 -21.12 -12.07 13.68
CA GLU A 648 -20.97 -11.01 14.67
C GLU A 648 -19.48 -10.77 14.89
N LEU A 649 -19.04 -9.52 14.65
CA LEU A 649 -17.65 -9.15 14.87
C LEU A 649 -17.28 -9.36 16.35
N PRO A 650 -16.05 -9.83 16.65
CA PRO A 650 -15.61 -9.97 18.04
C PRO A 650 -15.72 -8.65 18.82
N ASP A 651 -15.98 -8.73 20.13
CA ASP A 651 -16.01 -7.53 20.99
C ASP A 651 -14.67 -6.79 20.91
N GLY A 652 -14.73 -5.47 20.71
CA GLY A 652 -13.57 -4.61 20.49
C GLY A 652 -13.13 -4.46 19.03
N VAL A 653 -13.78 -5.14 18.08
CA VAL A 653 -13.58 -4.90 16.65
C VAL A 653 -14.68 -3.98 16.13
N THR A 654 -14.31 -2.86 15.53
CA THR A 654 -15.25 -1.93 14.89
C THR A 654 -14.92 -1.87 13.40
N GLU A 655 -15.93 -2.04 12.54
CA GLU A 655 -15.74 -1.81 11.10
C GLU A 655 -15.56 -0.30 10.85
N SER A 656 -14.58 0.06 10.03
CA SER A 656 -14.44 1.42 9.52
C SER A 656 -15.72 1.85 8.80
N PRO A 657 -16.02 3.17 8.74
CA PRO A 657 -17.16 3.64 7.96
C PRO A 657 -17.01 3.23 6.49
N ASP A 658 -18.13 3.05 5.78
CA ASP A 658 -18.13 2.77 4.34
C ASP A 658 -17.67 3.99 3.52
N ARG A 659 -17.76 5.18 4.11
CA ARG A 659 -17.39 6.46 3.52
C ARG A 659 -16.73 7.39 4.52
N VAL A 660 -15.74 8.12 4.05
CA VAL A 660 -15.16 9.27 4.76
C VAL A 660 -15.52 10.53 3.99
N THR A 661 -16.22 11.45 4.64
CA THR A 661 -16.53 12.74 4.05
C THR A 661 -15.29 13.64 4.13
N VAL A 662 -14.81 14.08 2.98
CA VAL A 662 -13.65 14.96 2.86
C VAL A 662 -14.13 16.34 2.45
N THR A 663 -13.80 17.34 3.27
CA THR A 663 -14.04 18.75 3.00
C THR A 663 -12.69 19.44 2.87
N MET A 664 -12.50 20.25 1.83
CA MET A 664 -11.32 21.11 1.71
C MET A 664 -11.77 22.56 1.71
N ASP A 665 -11.05 23.41 2.44
CA ASP A 665 -11.29 24.85 2.53
C ASP A 665 -10.75 25.57 1.29
N VAL A 666 -11.30 25.18 0.14
CA VAL A 666 -10.97 25.69 -1.18
C VAL A 666 -12.27 25.92 -1.94
N ILE A 667 -12.46 27.14 -2.44
CA ILE A 667 -13.65 27.56 -3.19
C ILE A 667 -13.28 27.76 -4.65
N LEU A 668 -14.03 27.16 -5.58
CA LEU A 668 -13.86 27.40 -7.00
C LEU A 668 -14.39 28.81 -7.34
N LEU A 669 -13.53 29.69 -7.85
CA LEU A 669 -13.90 31.05 -8.24
C LEU A 669 -14.37 31.15 -9.69
N ASP A 670 -13.64 30.50 -10.62
CA ASP A 670 -13.94 30.58 -12.05
C ASP A 670 -13.29 29.43 -12.82
N VAL A 671 -13.79 29.14 -14.03
CA VAL A 671 -13.24 28.16 -14.97
C VAL A 671 -13.16 28.77 -16.36
N VAL A 672 -11.95 28.85 -16.91
CA VAL A 672 -11.66 29.51 -18.19
C VAL A 672 -11.03 28.50 -19.16
N GLU A 673 -11.50 28.48 -20.41
CA GLU A 673 -10.93 27.65 -21.47
C GLU A 673 -10.12 28.55 -22.41
N LEU A 674 -8.80 28.40 -22.41
CA LEU A 674 -7.91 29.19 -23.26
C LEU A 674 -7.50 28.38 -24.49
N PRO A 675 -7.58 28.94 -25.71
CA PRO A 675 -7.05 28.29 -26.89
C PRO A 675 -5.53 28.24 -26.81
N LEU A 676 -4.96 27.03 -26.78
CA LEU A 676 -3.53 26.81 -26.90
C LEU A 676 -3.15 26.85 -28.38
N GLU A 677 -2.56 27.97 -28.81
CA GLU A 677 -1.94 28.06 -30.13
C GLU A 677 -0.71 27.16 -30.16
N VAL A 678 -0.79 26.03 -30.86
CA VAL A 678 0.37 25.16 -31.10
C VAL A 678 1.16 25.78 -32.26
N PRO A 679 2.37 26.32 -32.03
CA PRO A 679 3.13 26.97 -33.09
C PRO A 679 3.46 25.97 -34.20
N GLY A 680 3.00 26.23 -35.44
CA GLY A 680 3.46 25.52 -36.63
C GLY A 680 2.66 24.28 -37.08
N GLY A 681 1.52 23.96 -36.48
CA GLY A 681 0.69 22.82 -36.90
C GLY A 681 -0.71 23.25 -37.31
N GLY A 682 -1.18 22.87 -38.51
CA GLY A 682 -2.59 23.03 -38.94
C GLY A 682 -3.61 22.19 -38.15
N ALA A 683 -3.25 21.74 -36.95
CA ALA A 683 -4.14 21.07 -36.02
C ALA A 683 -5.13 22.09 -35.43
N ARG A 684 -6.36 21.64 -35.16
CA ARG A 684 -7.34 22.47 -34.45
C ARG A 684 -6.74 22.91 -33.10
N PRO A 685 -6.87 24.19 -32.71
CA PRO A 685 -6.38 24.66 -31.42
C PRO A 685 -6.95 23.76 -30.33
N ARG A 686 -6.05 23.27 -29.47
CA ARG A 686 -6.47 22.53 -28.28
C ARG A 686 -6.84 23.55 -27.22
N ALA A 687 -7.98 23.37 -26.60
CA ALA A 687 -8.37 24.19 -25.48
C ALA A 687 -7.72 23.64 -24.19
N VAL A 688 -7.17 24.53 -23.37
CA VAL A 688 -6.62 24.22 -22.05
C VAL A 688 -7.54 24.85 -21.02
N VAL A 689 -7.97 24.05 -20.06
CA VAL A 689 -8.90 24.49 -19.01
C VAL A 689 -8.11 24.90 -17.77
N TYR A 690 -8.34 26.13 -17.34
CA TYR A 690 -7.85 26.71 -16.09
C TYR A 690 -9.00 26.79 -15.10
N ALA A 691 -8.76 26.39 -13.85
CA ALA A 691 -9.66 26.64 -12.74
C ALA A 691 -8.95 27.53 -11.71
N TYR A 692 -9.66 28.54 -11.23
CA TYR A 692 -9.17 29.47 -10.21
C TYR A 692 -9.81 29.13 -8.87
N PHE A 693 -9.00 28.96 -7.84
CA PHE A 693 -9.42 28.57 -6.50
C PHE A 693 -9.01 29.62 -5.47
N GLU A 694 -9.89 29.94 -4.53
CA GLU A 694 -9.55 30.67 -3.32
C GLU A 694 -9.29 29.67 -2.19
N THR A 695 -8.12 29.76 -1.57
CA THR A 695 -7.77 28.96 -0.38
C THR A 695 -8.25 29.66 0.90
N GLU A 696 -8.21 28.96 2.04
CA GLU A 696 -8.59 29.52 3.37
C GLU A 696 -7.90 30.87 3.70
N GLY A 697 -6.70 31.11 3.17
CA GLY A 697 -5.96 32.36 3.35
C GLY A 697 -6.38 33.51 2.41
N GLY A 698 -7.41 33.33 1.58
CA GLY A 698 -7.80 34.27 0.53
C GLY A 698 -6.80 34.34 -0.64
N VAL A 699 -5.86 33.39 -0.72
CA VAL A 699 -4.89 33.31 -1.82
C VAL A 699 -5.58 32.67 -3.01
N VAL A 700 -5.58 33.37 -4.14
CA VAL A 700 -6.10 32.86 -5.41
C VAL A 700 -5.03 32.06 -6.12
N GLU A 701 -5.24 30.76 -6.25
CA GLU A 701 -4.41 29.84 -7.01
C GLU A 701 -5.09 29.50 -8.34
N HIS A 702 -4.31 29.23 -9.38
CA HIS A 702 -4.84 28.71 -10.63
C HIS A 702 -4.24 27.35 -10.92
N ARG A 703 -5.05 26.45 -11.47
CA ARG A 703 -4.66 25.07 -11.77
C ARG A 703 -5.11 24.70 -13.16
N ARG A 704 -4.33 23.86 -13.83
CA ARG A 704 -4.63 23.35 -15.16
C ARG A 704 -4.91 21.86 -15.10
N VAL A 705 -5.96 21.44 -15.82
CA VAL A 705 -6.38 20.03 -15.88
C VAL A 705 -5.26 19.12 -16.43
N ASP A 706 -4.54 19.58 -17.45
CA ASP A 706 -3.47 18.79 -18.06
C ASP A 706 -2.22 18.69 -17.17
N GLU A 707 -1.87 19.74 -16.44
CA GLU A 707 -0.75 19.71 -15.49
C GLU A 707 -1.05 18.81 -14.28
N ASP A 708 -2.27 18.88 -13.74
CA ASP A 708 -2.69 18.03 -12.62
C ASP A 708 -2.63 16.54 -12.98
N THR A 709 -3.23 16.17 -14.12
CA THR A 709 -3.29 14.76 -14.57
C THR A 709 -1.95 14.20 -15.04
N GLN A 710 -0.98 15.06 -15.37
CA GLN A 710 0.39 14.66 -15.73
C GLN A 710 1.38 14.81 -14.57
N SER A 711 0.93 15.30 -13.42
CA SER A 711 1.80 15.49 -12.26
C SER A 711 2.25 14.15 -11.69
N ARG A 712 3.51 14.07 -11.27
CA ARG A 712 4.04 12.88 -10.57
C ARG A 712 3.23 12.54 -9.31
N ALA A 713 2.72 13.56 -8.62
CA ALA A 713 1.87 13.37 -7.45
C ALA A 713 0.57 12.62 -7.80
N TYR A 714 -0.09 12.98 -8.91
CA TYR A 714 -1.29 12.28 -9.38
C TYR A 714 -1.01 10.81 -9.67
N GLU A 715 0.11 10.51 -10.33
CA GLU A 715 0.50 9.13 -10.66
C GLU A 715 0.75 8.28 -9.40
N LEU A 716 1.51 8.81 -8.43
CA LEU A 716 1.83 8.11 -7.20
C LEU A 716 0.58 7.85 -6.35
N VAL A 717 -0.27 8.87 -6.18
CA VAL A 717 -1.51 8.80 -5.41
C VAL A 717 -2.49 7.82 -6.06
N ARG A 718 -2.62 7.86 -7.39
CA ARG A 718 -3.46 6.93 -8.15
C ARG A 718 -2.94 5.49 -8.08
N ALA A 719 -1.62 5.29 -8.08
CA ALA A 719 -1.02 3.97 -7.91
C ALA A 719 -1.30 3.41 -6.50
N SER A 720 -1.15 4.24 -5.46
CA SER A 720 -1.51 3.87 -4.08
C SER A 720 -3.00 3.51 -3.94
N TYR A 721 -3.88 4.27 -4.59
CA TYR A 721 -5.31 3.96 -4.65
C TYR A 721 -5.58 2.59 -5.28
N ARG A 722 -4.97 2.28 -6.44
CA ARG A 722 -5.12 0.97 -7.08
C ARG A 722 -4.60 -0.18 -6.21
N LEU A 723 -3.51 0.04 -5.46
CA LEU A 723 -2.98 -0.96 -4.52
C LEU A 723 -3.93 -1.19 -3.32
N GLY A 724 -4.71 -0.18 -2.95
CA GLY A 724 -5.67 -0.28 -1.86
C GLY A 724 -7.08 -0.74 -2.27
N GLU A 725 -7.39 -0.78 -3.57
CA GLU A 725 -8.67 -1.32 -4.04
C GLU A 725 -8.68 -2.84 -3.90
N PRO A 726 -9.75 -3.44 -3.35
CA PRO A 726 -9.89 -4.89 -3.37
C PRO A 726 -9.87 -5.36 -4.83
N ASP A 727 -9.14 -6.44 -5.10
CA ASP A 727 -9.09 -7.02 -6.44
C ASP A 727 -10.51 -7.46 -6.83
N GLU A 728 -11.16 -6.71 -7.73
CA GLU A 728 -12.51 -7.02 -8.21
C GLU A 728 -12.59 -8.45 -8.79
N SER A 729 -11.45 -9.02 -9.21
CA SER A 729 -11.40 -10.40 -9.70
C SER A 729 -11.54 -11.45 -8.60
N GLU A 730 -11.16 -11.15 -7.36
CA GLU A 730 -11.36 -12.05 -6.21
C GLU A 730 -12.82 -12.03 -5.73
N THR A 731 -13.47 -10.86 -5.78
CA THR A 731 -14.90 -10.73 -5.45
C THR A 731 -15.80 -11.37 -6.51
N ALA A 732 -15.41 -11.37 -7.79
CA ALA A 732 -16.14 -12.06 -8.85
C ALA A 732 -15.96 -13.59 -8.86
N ALA A 733 -14.89 -14.11 -8.24
CA ALA A 733 -14.56 -15.54 -8.24
C ALA A 733 -15.21 -16.33 -7.09
N THR A 734 -15.96 -15.68 -6.21
CA THR A 734 -16.73 -16.34 -5.15
C THR A 734 -18.21 -16.33 -5.52
N PRO A 735 -18.74 -17.42 -6.11
CA PRO A 735 -20.14 -17.49 -6.57
C PRO A 735 -21.19 -17.59 -5.46
#